data_AF-A0A938VNU5-F1
#
_entry.id   AF-A0A938VNU5-F1
#
_cell.length_a   1.000
_cell.length_b   1.000
_cell.length_c   1.000
_cell.angle_alpha   90.00
_cell.angle_beta   90.00
_cell.angle_gamma   90.00
#
_symmetry.space_group_name_H-M   'P 1'
#
loop_
_entity.id
_entity.type
_entity.pdbx_description
1 polymer ?
#
loop_
_entity_poly.entity_id
_entity_poly.type
_entity_poly.pdbx_seq_one_letter_code
_entity_poly.pdbx_strand_id
1 'polypeptide(L)'
;MRLDLPVRPDAPPLLGFSGSVIPDEDVIAACQTCGMCLGACPTYELTHDPDESPRGRIRLIKAVGDGVLALDSDRFVAHTWSCILCRACETVCPSAVPYHQLATAARVQLVEHALVPARRRAVAWAQRQFFSRPWALRLAAWLLRAYQRHGLRWLARRSRLLRWLGPWAVDLDAGAPEISARRFDRAEIAAAGSNGAGARIAVFDGCLMPLAFAEVRRAGLRVLRALGGQVQMPSGQRCCGALHVHAGDVATARALARRNLDAFDLDAADVIVTDSAGCAATLKEYGQLLAGDPRYAQRARRFAATVREFSEFVAERASSAAFGHLAERVTYQDACQLHHAQRVIAQPRELIQRIDGVEFVEAGEPRMCCGSGGTYALTNPELAGQLQQRKIDLLLATGASTVVTCNPGCHLHLRAGLQARGAPVRVVHLVELLDEALGHAAPQDGRRLTVRDRPPLGNGVAPTVMWGRSMERPHMLAPTQTARGRALRLRLGAFDRPGRAAGRDRDLLGLLRFEFGKPDRQHAVCIGRRGLVRVHDLRKPHRARERPGATLANQICPFLLRAHRLGLGTDREDAVFDRDVEVVGPYAGQGGPHDEVVAVGHHVQRNRPGRLGSAVKPRVPPESLPQPIQRRVQPAQIGKRIPSLESHQGFLRCELAGRSTSPATRQKHKS
;
A
#
# COMPACT_ATOMS: atom_id res chain seq x y z
N MET A 1 9.76 -0.80 16.47
CA MET A 1 9.64 -2.25 16.76
C MET A 1 11.04 -2.80 16.80
N ARG A 2 11.48 -3.51 17.86
CA ARG A 2 12.79 -4.20 17.81
C ARG A 2 12.71 -5.29 16.75
N LEU A 3 13.74 -5.44 15.93
CA LEU A 3 13.83 -6.50 14.93
C LEU A 3 14.79 -7.60 15.38
N ASP A 4 14.45 -8.85 15.05
CA ASP A 4 15.35 -10.00 15.21
C ASP A 4 16.40 -10.01 14.08
N LEU A 5 17.28 -9.01 14.14
CA LEU A 5 18.48 -8.91 13.31
C LEU A 5 19.60 -9.76 13.92
N PRO A 6 20.54 -10.28 13.09
CA PRO A 6 21.75 -10.89 13.63
C PRO A 6 22.56 -9.82 14.39
N VAL A 7 22.62 -9.92 15.71
CA VAL A 7 23.37 -8.98 16.55
C VAL A 7 24.86 -9.06 16.21
N ARG A 8 25.47 -7.92 15.92
CA ARG A 8 26.92 -7.77 15.72
C ARG A 8 27.47 -6.95 16.89
N PRO A 9 27.74 -7.57 18.06
CA PRO A 9 27.98 -6.83 19.30
C PRO A 9 29.20 -5.89 19.22
N ASP A 10 30.23 -6.27 18.47
CA ASP A 10 31.53 -5.59 18.43
C ASP A 10 31.91 -5.07 17.04
N ALA A 11 30.94 -4.89 16.13
CA ALA A 11 31.20 -4.37 14.78
C ALA A 11 31.04 -2.83 14.72
N PRO A 12 31.89 -2.11 13.94
CA PRO A 12 31.63 -0.71 13.64
C PRO A 12 30.32 -0.56 12.83
N PRO A 13 29.60 0.58 12.99
CA PRO A 13 28.35 0.81 12.27
C PRO A 13 28.59 0.83 10.76
N LEU A 14 27.69 0.19 10.02
CA LEU A 14 27.74 0.18 8.55
C LEU A 14 27.24 1.53 8.01
N LEU A 15 28.15 2.45 7.71
CA LEU A 15 27.85 3.76 7.12
C LEU A 15 27.95 3.69 5.59
N GLY A 16 27.09 4.44 4.89
CA GLY A 16 27.04 4.43 3.42
C GLY A 16 26.35 3.21 2.84
N PHE A 17 26.47 3.06 1.52
CA PHE A 17 26.01 1.91 0.75
C PHE A 17 27.18 1.28 -0.02
N SER A 18 27.18 -0.04 -0.19
CA SER A 18 28.22 -0.77 -0.93
C SER A 18 27.68 -2.08 -1.52
N GLY A 19 28.36 -2.67 -2.51
CA GLY A 19 27.88 -3.89 -3.17
C GLY A 19 27.24 -3.67 -4.55
N SER A 20 26.34 -4.55 -4.98
CA SER A 20 26.00 -4.71 -6.41
C SER A 20 24.87 -3.81 -6.94
N VAL A 21 24.08 -3.20 -6.06
CA VAL A 21 23.06 -2.20 -6.39
C VAL A 21 22.99 -1.16 -5.27
N ILE A 22 23.46 0.05 -5.56
CA ILE A 22 23.44 1.21 -4.64
C ILE A 22 22.22 2.10 -5.00
N PRO A 23 21.53 2.71 -4.02
CA PRO A 23 20.49 3.71 -4.30
C PRO A 23 21.06 4.94 -5.03
N ASP A 24 20.43 5.30 -6.15
CA ASP A 24 20.85 6.36 -7.06
C ASP A 24 20.67 7.77 -6.45
N GLU A 25 21.74 8.58 -6.44
CA GLU A 25 21.76 9.91 -5.81
C GLU A 25 20.93 10.97 -6.56
N ASP A 26 20.90 10.94 -7.90
CA ASP A 26 20.07 11.85 -8.69
C ASP A 26 18.57 11.55 -8.45
N VAL A 27 18.22 10.26 -8.36
CA VAL A 27 16.86 9.83 -8.03
C VAL A 27 16.47 10.20 -6.58
N ILE A 28 17.43 10.25 -5.64
CA ILE A 28 17.21 10.81 -4.30
C ILE A 28 17.02 12.33 -4.36
N ALA A 29 17.88 13.06 -5.08
CA ALA A 29 17.87 14.51 -5.20
C ALA A 29 16.61 15.06 -5.89
N ALA A 30 16.02 14.30 -6.82
CA ALA A 30 14.75 14.62 -7.47
C ALA A 30 13.56 14.74 -6.48
N CYS A 31 13.68 14.28 -5.24
CA CYS A 31 12.63 14.38 -4.23
C CYS A 31 12.53 15.79 -3.61
N GLN A 32 11.70 16.66 -4.19
CA GLN A 32 11.38 18.00 -3.67
C GLN A 32 10.69 18.02 -2.28
N THR A 33 10.42 16.85 -1.69
CA THR A 33 9.79 16.66 -0.37
C THR A 33 8.39 17.30 -0.17
N CYS A 34 7.67 17.64 -1.25
CA CYS A 34 6.38 18.34 -1.19
C CYS A 34 5.26 17.66 -0.38
N GLY A 35 5.26 16.32 -0.29
CA GLY A 35 4.30 15.57 0.54
C GLY A 35 3.07 14.99 -0.17
N MET A 36 2.87 15.21 -1.48
CA MET A 36 1.74 14.57 -2.22
C MET A 36 1.72 13.04 -2.09
N CYS A 37 2.89 12.43 -1.87
CA CYS A 37 3.06 10.99 -1.66
C CYS A 37 2.52 10.44 -0.33
N LEU A 38 2.04 11.28 0.60
CA LEU A 38 1.59 10.85 1.94
C LEU A 38 0.31 10.01 1.86
N GLY A 39 -0.83 10.61 1.47
CA GLY A 39 -2.13 9.91 1.37
C GLY A 39 -2.22 8.84 0.27
N ALA A 40 -1.22 8.75 -0.61
CA ALA A 40 -1.09 7.65 -1.57
C ALA A 40 -0.28 6.46 -1.03
N CYS A 41 0.28 6.55 0.18
CA CYS A 41 1.15 5.51 0.74
C CYS A 41 0.39 4.67 1.77
N PRO A 42 0.01 3.41 1.45
CA PRO A 42 -0.87 2.60 2.30
C PRO A 42 -0.29 2.28 3.69
N THR A 43 1.03 2.35 3.88
CA THR A 43 1.64 2.21 5.21
C THR A 43 1.49 3.48 6.05
N TYR A 44 1.70 4.66 5.45
CA TYR A 44 1.53 5.95 6.12
C TYR A 44 0.06 6.23 6.46
N GLU A 45 -0.85 5.82 5.59
CA GLU A 45 -2.31 5.81 5.81
C GLU A 45 -2.73 5.01 7.05
N LEU A 46 -1.96 4.00 7.47
CA LEU A 46 -2.26 3.17 8.65
C LEU A 46 -1.49 3.55 9.91
N THR A 47 -0.23 3.98 9.78
CA THR A 47 0.63 4.26 10.96
C THR A 47 0.70 5.75 11.31
N HIS A 48 0.47 6.64 10.33
CA HIS A 48 0.77 8.07 10.36
C HIS A 48 2.21 8.43 10.76
N ASP A 49 3.12 7.45 10.75
CA ASP A 49 4.54 7.62 11.03
C ASP A 49 5.22 8.30 9.82
N PRO A 50 5.86 9.48 9.97
CA PRO A 50 6.53 10.16 8.87
C PRO A 50 7.55 9.30 8.10
N ASP A 51 8.21 8.36 8.77
CA ASP A 51 9.19 7.45 8.17
C ASP A 51 8.54 6.31 7.38
N GLU A 52 7.28 5.97 7.68
CA GLU A 52 6.45 5.04 6.90
C GLU A 52 5.89 5.66 5.61
N SER A 53 6.26 6.91 5.30
CA SER A 53 5.96 7.56 4.03
C SER A 53 7.07 7.36 2.98
N PRO A 54 6.81 7.60 1.68
CA PRO A 54 7.82 7.49 0.63
C PRO A 54 8.91 8.57 0.80
N ARG A 55 8.52 9.82 1.11
CA ARG A 55 9.47 10.90 1.44
C ARG A 55 10.28 10.62 2.72
N GLY A 56 9.70 9.93 3.69
CA GLY A 56 10.39 9.47 4.90
C GLY A 56 11.47 8.45 4.56
N ARG A 57 11.11 7.39 3.84
CA ARG A 57 12.07 6.39 3.37
C ARG A 57 13.16 6.96 2.46
N ILE A 58 12.85 7.93 1.57
CA ILE A 58 13.89 8.64 0.80
C ILE A 58 14.87 9.40 1.72
N ARG A 59 14.36 10.09 2.75
CA ARG A 59 15.22 10.74 3.77
C ARG A 59 16.06 9.75 4.56
N LEU A 60 15.53 8.58 4.90
CA LEU A 60 16.29 7.51 5.58
C LEU A 60 17.36 6.91 4.66
N ILE A 61 17.05 6.70 3.37
CA ILE A 61 18.02 6.26 2.35
C ILE A 61 19.13 7.31 2.19
N LYS A 62 18.79 8.59 2.06
CA LYS A 62 19.79 9.66 2.02
C LYS A 62 20.64 9.70 3.29
N ALA A 63 20.03 9.60 4.48
CA ALA A 63 20.77 9.61 5.73
C ALA A 63 21.78 8.45 5.86
N VAL A 64 21.50 7.28 5.25
CA VAL A 64 22.47 6.18 5.18
C VAL A 64 23.59 6.48 4.19
N GLY A 65 23.26 6.97 2.98
CA GLY A 65 24.25 7.39 1.98
C GLY A 65 25.20 8.48 2.52
N ASP A 66 24.65 9.48 3.21
CA ASP A 66 25.39 10.58 3.84
C ASP A 66 26.21 10.15 5.08
N GLY A 67 26.16 8.88 5.49
CA GLY A 67 26.83 8.36 6.69
C GLY A 67 26.26 8.86 8.03
N VAL A 68 25.10 9.54 8.01
CA VAL A 68 24.41 10.09 9.19
C VAL A 68 23.60 9.02 9.94
N LEU A 69 23.20 7.95 9.24
CA LEU A 69 22.45 6.81 9.78
C LEU A 69 23.14 5.50 9.38
N ALA A 70 23.23 4.55 10.29
CA ALA A 70 23.80 3.24 9.98
C ALA A 70 22.79 2.36 9.21
N LEU A 71 23.27 1.62 8.21
CA LEU A 71 22.53 0.68 7.37
C LEU A 71 21.87 -0.44 8.20
N ASP A 72 22.51 -0.84 9.29
CA ASP A 72 22.04 -1.86 10.24
C ASP A 72 21.16 -1.30 11.37
N SER A 73 20.83 0.00 11.35
CA SER A 73 19.95 0.60 12.34
C SER A 73 18.52 0.05 12.26
N ASP A 74 17.96 -0.34 13.41
CA ASP A 74 16.57 -0.81 13.60
C ASP A 74 15.55 0.06 12.82
N ARG A 75 15.78 1.38 12.79
CA ARG A 75 14.98 2.38 12.06
C ARG A 75 15.07 2.18 10.54
N PHE A 76 16.26 2.22 9.95
CA PHE A 76 16.42 2.04 8.50
C PHE A 76 15.89 0.68 8.04
N VAL A 77 16.23 -0.38 8.77
CA VAL A 77 15.85 -1.75 8.43
C VAL A 77 14.34 -1.94 8.51
N ALA A 78 13.67 -1.45 9.57
CA ALA A 78 12.22 -1.56 9.72
C ALA A 78 11.47 -0.83 8.60
N HIS A 79 11.76 0.45 8.38
CA HIS A 79 11.03 1.27 7.41
C HIS A 79 11.34 0.86 5.96
N THR A 80 12.54 0.34 5.65
CA THR A 80 12.81 -0.25 4.33
C THR A 80 11.98 -1.52 4.09
N TRP A 81 11.81 -2.36 5.10
CA TRP A 81 11.07 -3.62 4.99
C TRP A 81 9.54 -3.46 5.05
N SER A 82 9.02 -2.43 5.72
CA SER A 82 7.59 -2.12 5.79
C SER A 82 7.00 -1.64 4.45
N CYS A 83 7.83 -1.20 3.49
CA CYS A 83 7.31 -0.80 2.18
C CYS A 83 6.67 -1.99 1.42
N ILE A 84 5.54 -1.77 0.74
CA ILE A 84 4.85 -2.81 -0.05
C ILE A 84 5.42 -2.93 -1.48
N LEU A 85 6.16 -1.92 -1.96
CA LEU A 85 6.54 -1.73 -3.38
C LEU A 85 5.31 -1.68 -4.32
N CYS A 86 4.21 -1.07 -3.85
CA CYS A 86 2.96 -0.90 -4.62
C CYS A 86 2.99 0.27 -5.64
N ARG A 87 4.05 1.09 -5.66
CA ARG A 87 4.29 2.19 -6.62
C ARG A 87 3.22 3.31 -6.68
N ALA A 88 2.19 3.29 -5.83
CA ALA A 88 1.15 4.32 -5.74
C ALA A 88 1.72 5.75 -5.56
N CYS A 89 2.79 5.88 -4.79
CA CYS A 89 3.53 7.13 -4.59
C CYS A 89 4.09 7.76 -5.88
N GLU A 90 4.42 6.95 -6.89
CA GLU A 90 4.96 7.38 -8.19
C GLU A 90 3.85 7.84 -9.15
N THR A 91 2.59 7.50 -8.84
CA THR A 91 1.43 7.99 -9.60
C THR A 91 1.01 9.39 -9.16
N VAL A 92 1.38 9.81 -7.95
CA VAL A 92 1.08 11.14 -7.38
C VAL A 92 2.31 12.03 -7.19
N CYS A 93 3.50 11.60 -7.66
CA CYS A 93 4.71 12.40 -7.53
C CYS A 93 4.82 13.40 -8.70
N PRO A 94 4.82 14.72 -8.46
CA PRO A 94 4.95 15.72 -9.53
C PRO A 94 6.34 15.68 -10.18
N SER A 95 7.36 15.31 -9.41
CA SER A 95 8.75 15.13 -9.85
C SER A 95 9.01 13.72 -10.41
N ALA A 96 7.98 12.90 -10.61
CA ALA A 96 8.02 11.55 -11.19
C ALA A 96 9.04 10.56 -10.57
N VAL A 97 9.52 10.78 -9.34
CA VAL A 97 10.60 10.02 -8.69
C VAL A 97 10.32 8.51 -8.73
N PRO A 98 11.17 7.68 -9.39
CA PRO A 98 11.00 6.22 -9.49
C PRO A 98 11.38 5.52 -8.18
N TYR A 99 10.63 5.80 -7.12
CA TYR A 99 10.92 5.38 -5.74
C TYR A 99 11.10 3.85 -5.58
N HIS A 100 10.46 3.00 -6.40
CA HIS A 100 10.71 1.56 -6.43
C HIS A 100 12.17 1.18 -6.66
N GLN A 101 12.94 2.00 -7.37
CA GLN A 101 14.36 1.75 -7.65
C GLN A 101 15.17 1.95 -6.36
N LEU A 102 14.98 3.07 -5.67
CA LEU A 102 15.59 3.34 -4.35
C LEU A 102 15.18 2.29 -3.32
N ALA A 103 13.88 1.94 -3.26
CA ALA A 103 13.36 0.96 -2.30
C ALA A 103 13.80 -0.49 -2.60
N THR A 104 14.04 -0.82 -3.87
CA THR A 104 14.64 -2.10 -4.27
C THR A 104 16.13 -2.11 -3.96
N ALA A 105 16.88 -1.06 -4.31
CA ALA A 105 18.30 -0.94 -4.02
C ALA A 105 18.58 -1.02 -2.50
N ALA A 106 17.82 -0.30 -1.68
CA ALA A 106 17.87 -0.40 -0.23
C ALA A 106 17.63 -1.83 0.29
N ARG A 107 16.80 -2.65 -0.39
CA ARG A 107 16.62 -4.06 -0.04
C ARG A 107 17.77 -4.95 -0.50
N VAL A 108 18.39 -4.67 -1.64
CA VAL A 108 19.62 -5.35 -2.06
C VAL A 108 20.72 -5.10 -1.04
N GLN A 109 20.92 -3.85 -0.64
CA GLN A 109 21.87 -3.46 0.41
C GLN A 109 21.65 -4.26 1.71
N LEU A 110 20.40 -4.35 2.19
CA LEU A 110 20.07 -5.14 3.39
C LEU A 110 20.24 -6.66 3.20
N VAL A 111 20.04 -7.19 1.99
CA VAL A 111 20.27 -8.62 1.69
C VAL A 111 21.75 -8.95 1.61
N GLU A 112 22.55 -8.13 0.91
CA GLU A 112 24.00 -8.34 0.71
C GLU A 112 24.77 -8.24 2.04
N HIS A 113 24.35 -7.36 2.96
CA HIS A 113 24.91 -7.24 4.31
C HIS A 113 24.26 -8.18 5.35
N ALA A 114 23.40 -9.11 4.94
CA ALA A 114 22.66 -10.05 5.79
C ALA A 114 21.72 -9.43 6.87
N LEU A 115 21.38 -8.15 6.73
CA LEU A 115 20.52 -7.34 7.60
C LEU A 115 19.01 -7.60 7.36
N VAL A 116 18.66 -8.88 7.32
CA VAL A 116 17.30 -9.35 6.99
C VAL A 116 16.69 -10.02 8.23
N PRO A 117 15.54 -9.55 8.76
CA PRO A 117 14.87 -10.18 9.90
C PRO A 117 14.64 -11.68 9.71
N ALA A 118 14.75 -12.47 10.79
CA ALA A 118 14.75 -13.95 10.72
C ALA A 118 13.58 -14.55 9.91
N ARG A 119 12.35 -14.10 10.14
CA ARG A 119 11.16 -14.53 9.38
C ARG A 119 11.27 -14.22 7.88
N ARG A 120 11.86 -13.08 7.51
CA ARG A 120 12.08 -12.70 6.10
C ARG A 120 13.17 -13.55 5.44
N ARG A 121 14.23 -13.92 6.17
CA ARG A 121 15.24 -14.89 5.70
C ARG A 121 14.61 -16.26 5.42
N ALA A 122 13.76 -16.77 6.32
CA ALA A 122 13.06 -18.04 6.13
C ALA A 122 12.12 -18.01 4.91
N VAL A 123 11.33 -16.94 4.76
CA VAL A 123 10.42 -16.76 3.60
C VAL A 123 11.20 -16.63 2.29
N ALA A 124 12.27 -15.83 2.24
CA ALA A 124 13.12 -15.68 1.04
C ALA A 124 13.84 -16.99 0.66
N TRP A 125 14.33 -17.76 1.63
CA TRP A 125 14.89 -19.09 1.39
C TRP A 125 13.85 -20.03 0.80
N ALA A 126 12.64 -20.09 1.37
CA ALA A 126 11.55 -20.90 0.84
C ALA A 126 11.15 -20.48 -0.59
N GLN A 127 11.06 -19.17 -0.85
CA GLN A 127 10.82 -18.64 -2.20
C GLN A 127 11.87 -19.15 -3.21
N ARG A 128 13.15 -19.17 -2.83
CA ARG A 128 14.26 -19.66 -3.67
C ARG A 128 14.28 -21.19 -3.83
N GLN A 129 13.84 -21.96 -2.83
CA GLN A 129 13.71 -23.41 -2.99
C GLN A 129 12.52 -23.79 -3.87
N PHE A 130 11.39 -23.11 -3.77
CA PHE A 130 10.20 -23.45 -4.56
C PHE A 130 10.17 -22.74 -5.92
N PHE A 131 10.06 -21.41 -5.98
CA PHE A 131 9.79 -20.69 -7.23
C PHE A 131 10.96 -20.69 -8.22
N SER A 132 12.21 -20.79 -7.74
CA SER A 132 13.39 -20.89 -8.62
C SER A 132 13.65 -22.33 -9.13
N ARG A 133 13.03 -23.36 -8.53
CA ARG A 133 13.21 -24.78 -8.90
C ARG A 133 11.85 -25.40 -9.27
N PRO A 134 11.43 -25.38 -10.55
CA PRO A 134 10.10 -25.83 -10.94
C PRO A 134 9.74 -27.29 -10.59
N TRP A 135 10.72 -28.18 -10.39
CA TRP A 135 10.46 -29.53 -9.88
C TRP A 135 9.99 -29.51 -8.42
N ALA A 136 10.59 -28.67 -7.57
CA ALA A 136 10.23 -28.55 -6.16
C ALA A 136 8.86 -27.86 -6.00
N LEU A 137 8.56 -26.85 -6.82
CA LEU A 137 7.24 -26.23 -6.85
C LEU A 137 6.15 -27.21 -7.30
N ARG A 138 6.43 -28.05 -8.31
CA ARG A 138 5.51 -29.12 -8.77
C ARG A 138 5.28 -30.18 -7.69
N LEU A 139 6.33 -30.61 -6.99
CA LEU A 139 6.22 -31.55 -5.87
C LEU A 139 5.41 -30.95 -4.71
N ALA A 140 5.70 -29.71 -4.31
CA ALA A 140 4.96 -29.00 -3.27
C ALA A 140 3.47 -28.82 -3.63
N ALA A 141 3.16 -28.45 -4.88
CA ALA A 141 1.79 -28.35 -5.36
C ALA A 141 1.09 -29.72 -5.40
N TRP A 142 1.78 -30.80 -5.75
CA TRP A 142 1.23 -32.17 -5.71
C TRP A 142 0.92 -32.62 -4.27
N LEU A 143 1.84 -32.41 -3.33
CA LEU A 143 1.62 -32.70 -1.90
C LEU A 143 0.46 -31.87 -1.32
N LEU A 144 0.42 -30.56 -1.62
CA LEU A 144 -0.65 -29.67 -1.18
C LEU A 144 -2.01 -30.08 -1.77
N ARG A 145 -2.05 -30.51 -3.03
CA ARG A 145 -3.26 -31.03 -3.68
C ARG A 145 -3.73 -32.36 -3.09
N ALA A 146 -2.81 -33.24 -2.68
CA ALA A 146 -3.16 -34.47 -1.96
C ALA A 146 -3.80 -34.14 -0.59
N TYR A 147 -3.15 -33.26 0.19
CA TYR A 147 -3.67 -32.76 1.47
C TYR A 147 -5.06 -32.07 1.34
N GLN A 148 -5.28 -31.32 0.27
CA GLN A 148 -6.58 -30.70 -0.04
C GLN A 148 -7.64 -31.73 -0.44
N ARG A 149 -7.30 -32.74 -1.25
CA ARG A 149 -8.26 -33.70 -1.80
C ARG A 149 -8.66 -34.83 -0.86
N HIS A 150 -7.73 -35.40 -0.10
CA HIS A 150 -8.00 -36.57 0.76
C HIS A 150 -8.66 -36.20 2.10
N GLY A 151 -9.39 -35.08 2.17
CA GLY A 151 -10.03 -34.59 3.40
C GLY A 151 -9.07 -34.15 4.52
N LEU A 152 -7.75 -34.35 4.35
CA LEU A 152 -6.74 -34.06 5.38
C LEU A 152 -6.76 -32.58 5.81
N ARG A 153 -7.00 -31.65 4.88
CA ARG A 153 -7.21 -30.23 5.21
C ARG A 153 -8.44 -29.96 6.09
N TRP A 154 -9.55 -30.66 5.84
CA TRP A 154 -10.74 -30.58 6.68
C TRP A 154 -10.47 -31.16 8.07
N LEU A 155 -9.79 -32.31 8.14
CA LEU A 155 -9.41 -32.96 9.40
C LEU A 155 -8.42 -32.11 10.21
N ALA A 156 -7.43 -31.50 9.55
CA ALA A 156 -6.45 -30.60 10.17
C ALA A 156 -7.09 -29.32 10.73
N ARG A 157 -8.05 -28.73 9.99
CA ARG A 157 -8.85 -27.57 10.43
C ARG A 157 -9.81 -27.89 11.58
N ARG A 158 -10.48 -29.05 11.54
CA ARG A 158 -11.50 -29.45 12.52
C ARG A 158 -10.88 -30.01 13.81
N SER A 159 -9.78 -30.74 13.72
CA SER A 159 -8.99 -31.17 14.88
C SER A 159 -8.27 -29.97 15.55
N ARG A 160 -7.59 -30.22 16.68
CA ARG A 160 -6.71 -29.22 17.29
C ARG A 160 -5.28 -29.25 16.73
N LEU A 161 -5.00 -30.08 15.72
CA LEU A 161 -3.64 -30.36 15.21
C LEU A 161 -2.91 -29.11 14.71
N LEU A 162 -3.52 -28.29 13.84
CA LEU A 162 -2.87 -27.06 13.35
C LEU A 162 -2.57 -26.07 14.49
N ARG A 163 -3.46 -25.98 15.49
CA ARG A 163 -3.25 -25.14 16.69
C ARG A 163 -2.17 -25.68 17.61
N TRP A 164 -1.99 -27.00 17.68
CA TRP A 164 -0.93 -27.67 18.44
C TRP A 164 0.44 -27.52 17.78
N LEU A 165 0.51 -27.60 16.44
CA LEU A 165 1.71 -27.28 15.67
C LEU A 165 2.10 -25.79 15.81
N GLY A 166 1.11 -24.91 15.98
CA GLY A 166 1.28 -23.50 16.37
C GLY A 166 0.66 -22.52 15.36
N PRO A 167 0.63 -21.21 15.69
CA PRO A 167 -0.03 -20.19 14.84
C PRO A 167 0.44 -20.19 13.39
N TRP A 168 1.76 -20.37 13.17
CA TRP A 168 2.37 -20.44 11.85
C TRP A 168 1.77 -21.55 10.95
N ALA A 169 1.34 -22.68 11.52
CA ALA A 169 0.74 -23.78 10.76
C ALA A 169 -0.71 -23.46 10.35
N VAL A 170 -1.43 -22.68 11.17
CA VAL A 170 -2.75 -22.13 10.83
C VAL A 170 -2.60 -21.07 9.73
N ASP A 171 -1.64 -20.16 9.84
CA ASP A 171 -1.37 -19.12 8.85
C ASP A 171 -0.97 -19.70 7.49
N LEU A 172 -0.11 -20.74 7.47
CA LEU A 172 0.28 -21.41 6.24
C LEU A 172 -0.88 -22.16 5.59
N ASP A 173 -1.72 -22.88 6.35
CA ASP A 173 -2.90 -23.54 5.78
C ASP A 173 -3.96 -22.54 5.30
N ALA A 174 -4.13 -21.40 5.98
CA ALA A 174 -5.03 -20.34 5.56
C ALA A 174 -4.52 -19.61 4.30
N GLY A 175 -3.22 -19.35 4.21
CA GLY A 175 -2.57 -18.72 3.05
C GLY A 175 -2.29 -19.67 1.87
N ALA A 176 -2.41 -20.98 2.05
CA ALA A 176 -2.17 -21.96 0.99
C ALA A 176 -3.26 -21.88 -0.10
N PRO A 177 -2.91 -21.65 -1.38
CA PRO A 177 -3.86 -21.63 -2.48
C PRO A 177 -4.47 -23.02 -2.69
N GLU A 178 -5.74 -23.08 -3.13
CA GLU A 178 -6.23 -24.29 -3.79
C GLU A 178 -5.37 -24.60 -5.02
N ILE A 179 -5.00 -25.87 -5.20
CA ILE A 179 -4.24 -26.35 -6.37
C ILE A 179 -5.22 -26.96 -7.37
N SER A 180 -5.27 -26.41 -8.57
CA SER A 180 -6.33 -26.65 -9.55
C SER A 180 -6.54 -28.14 -9.85
N ALA A 181 -7.80 -28.52 -10.08
CA ALA A 181 -8.20 -29.92 -10.18
C ALA A 181 -7.52 -30.70 -11.32
N ARG A 182 -7.09 -30.01 -12.39
CA ARG A 182 -6.27 -30.55 -13.48
C ARG A 182 -5.11 -29.58 -13.76
N ARG A 183 -3.85 -30.03 -13.61
CA ARG A 183 -2.66 -29.20 -13.92
C ARG A 183 -2.81 -28.60 -15.32
N PHE A 184 -2.37 -27.37 -15.55
CA PHE A 184 -2.25 -26.92 -16.93
C PHE A 184 -1.14 -27.69 -17.63
N ASP A 185 -1.42 -28.21 -18.83
CA ASP A 185 -0.41 -28.84 -19.67
C ASP A 185 -0.24 -28.08 -20.99
N ARG A 186 1.00 -27.94 -21.45
CA ARG A 186 1.29 -27.20 -22.68
C ARG A 186 0.87 -27.97 -23.94
N ALA A 187 0.66 -29.29 -23.83
CA ALA A 187 -0.01 -30.08 -24.87
C ALA A 187 -1.45 -29.59 -25.16
N GLU A 188 -2.13 -28.93 -24.20
CA GLU A 188 -3.46 -28.33 -24.40
C GLU A 188 -3.46 -27.16 -25.40
N ILE A 189 -2.28 -26.65 -25.77
CA ILE A 189 -2.16 -25.67 -26.84
C ILE A 189 -2.20 -26.38 -28.20
N ALA A 190 -1.33 -27.37 -28.43
CA ALA A 190 -1.29 -28.09 -29.71
C ALA A 190 -2.62 -28.78 -30.05
N ALA A 191 -3.28 -29.39 -29.05
CA ALA A 191 -4.54 -30.12 -29.22
C ALA A 191 -5.75 -29.25 -29.64
N ALA A 192 -5.62 -27.91 -29.64
CA ALA A 192 -6.70 -26.98 -29.94
C ALA A 192 -6.48 -26.14 -31.21
N GLY A 193 -5.46 -26.46 -32.01
CA GLY A 193 -5.22 -25.84 -33.32
C GLY A 193 -4.78 -24.38 -33.31
N SER A 194 -4.57 -23.84 -34.52
CA SER A 194 -4.11 -22.47 -34.80
C SER A 194 -4.54 -22.03 -36.21
N ASN A 195 -5.84 -21.91 -36.41
CA ASN A 195 -6.47 -21.89 -37.75
C ASN A 195 -6.81 -20.47 -38.26
N GLY A 196 -5.96 -19.46 -38.02
CA GLY A 196 -6.25 -18.08 -38.38
C GLY A 196 -5.00 -17.24 -38.67
N ALA A 197 -5.14 -16.21 -39.51
CA ALA A 197 -4.07 -15.30 -39.90
C ALA A 197 -3.83 -14.13 -38.92
N GLY A 198 -4.30 -14.25 -37.67
CA GLY A 198 -4.14 -13.22 -36.63
C GLY A 198 -2.77 -13.23 -35.96
N ALA A 199 -2.57 -12.28 -35.04
CA ALA A 199 -1.29 -12.01 -34.40
C ALA A 199 -0.67 -13.23 -33.68
N ARG A 200 0.65 -13.35 -33.76
CA ARG A 200 1.48 -14.41 -33.16
C ARG A 200 1.74 -14.09 -31.69
N ILE A 201 1.01 -14.76 -30.80
CA ILE A 201 1.01 -14.47 -29.35
C ILE A 201 1.83 -15.52 -28.61
N ALA A 202 2.93 -15.12 -28.00
CA ALA A 202 3.68 -15.96 -27.08
C ALA A 202 3.22 -15.75 -25.64
N VAL A 203 2.58 -16.75 -25.03
CA VAL A 203 2.07 -16.65 -23.66
C VAL A 203 3.18 -16.94 -22.65
N PHE A 204 3.27 -16.09 -21.62
CA PHE A 204 4.13 -16.32 -20.46
C PHE A 204 3.40 -17.12 -19.37
N ASP A 205 3.88 -18.34 -19.12
CA ASP A 205 3.32 -19.33 -18.18
C ASP A 205 3.53 -18.92 -16.72
N GLY A 206 4.71 -18.36 -16.42
CA GLY A 206 5.13 -18.07 -15.06
C GLY A 206 5.31 -19.32 -14.20
N CYS A 207 5.06 -19.19 -12.89
CA CYS A 207 5.31 -20.25 -11.91
C CYS A 207 4.05 -20.71 -11.14
N LEU A 208 3.17 -19.78 -10.76
CA LEU A 208 1.98 -20.09 -9.96
C LEU A 208 0.75 -20.42 -10.82
N MET A 209 0.60 -19.74 -11.97
CA MET A 209 -0.59 -19.86 -12.82
C MET A 209 -0.89 -21.30 -13.29
N PRO A 210 0.04 -22.07 -13.87
CA PRO A 210 -0.24 -23.44 -14.32
C PRO A 210 -0.55 -24.46 -13.20
N LEU A 211 -0.43 -24.06 -11.92
CA LEU A 211 -0.61 -24.92 -10.74
C LEU A 211 -1.84 -24.55 -9.91
N ALA A 212 -2.05 -23.26 -9.62
CA ALA A 212 -3.14 -22.77 -8.78
C ALA A 212 -4.24 -22.01 -9.56
N PHE A 213 -3.97 -21.63 -10.81
CA PHE A 213 -4.91 -20.90 -11.68
C PHE A 213 -4.97 -21.56 -13.07
N ALA A 214 -4.99 -22.89 -13.12
CA ALA A 214 -4.94 -23.64 -14.37
C ALA A 214 -6.18 -23.41 -15.25
N GLU A 215 -7.33 -23.10 -14.65
CA GLU A 215 -8.55 -22.77 -15.40
C GLU A 215 -8.49 -21.34 -15.97
N VAL A 216 -7.98 -20.34 -15.22
CA VAL A 216 -7.63 -19.00 -15.75
C VAL A 216 -6.75 -19.13 -16.99
N ARG A 217 -5.75 -20.02 -16.96
CA ARG A 217 -4.87 -20.25 -18.10
C ARG A 217 -5.62 -20.77 -19.34
N ARG A 218 -6.60 -21.66 -19.16
CA ARG A 218 -7.41 -22.20 -20.25
C ARG A 218 -8.40 -21.18 -20.80
N ALA A 219 -9.06 -20.43 -19.92
CA ALA A 219 -9.88 -19.29 -20.26
C ALA A 219 -9.08 -18.27 -21.09
N GLY A 220 -7.87 -17.93 -20.67
CA GLY A 220 -6.98 -17.03 -21.41
C GLY A 220 -6.63 -17.54 -22.82
N LEU A 221 -6.35 -18.85 -22.95
CA LEU A 221 -6.11 -19.46 -24.26
C LEU A 221 -7.38 -19.48 -25.15
N ARG A 222 -8.58 -19.64 -24.56
CA ARG A 222 -9.85 -19.56 -25.30
C ARG A 222 -10.13 -18.15 -25.79
N VAL A 223 -10.07 -17.15 -24.91
CA VAL A 223 -10.29 -15.73 -25.25
C VAL A 223 -9.30 -15.24 -26.32
N LEU A 224 -8.00 -15.53 -26.18
CA LEU A 224 -7.00 -15.11 -27.17
C LEU A 224 -7.20 -15.76 -28.54
N ARG A 225 -7.79 -16.96 -28.60
CA ARG A 225 -8.14 -17.67 -29.85
C ARG A 225 -9.46 -17.21 -30.46
N ALA A 226 -10.47 -16.92 -29.64
CA ALA A 226 -11.73 -16.33 -30.09
C ALA A 226 -11.50 -14.98 -30.79
N LEU A 227 -10.48 -14.23 -30.33
CA LEU A 227 -9.99 -13.00 -30.96
C LEU A 227 -8.98 -13.24 -32.12
N GLY A 228 -9.01 -14.43 -32.73
CA GLY A 228 -8.24 -14.79 -33.92
C GLY A 228 -6.74 -15.03 -33.73
N GLY A 229 -6.23 -15.02 -32.50
CA GLY A 229 -4.80 -15.08 -32.19
C GLY A 229 -4.14 -16.44 -32.44
N GLN A 230 -2.95 -16.42 -33.05
CA GLN A 230 -2.07 -17.59 -33.15
C GLN A 230 -1.31 -17.77 -31.83
N VAL A 231 -1.86 -18.56 -30.91
CA VAL A 231 -1.33 -18.67 -29.54
C VAL A 231 -0.32 -19.82 -29.40
N GLN A 232 0.90 -19.48 -28.97
CA GLN A 232 1.98 -20.41 -28.59
C GLN A 232 2.44 -20.17 -27.14
N MET A 233 3.10 -21.14 -26.51
CA MET A 233 3.72 -20.97 -25.19
C MET A 233 5.12 -21.62 -25.14
N PRO A 234 6.18 -20.85 -25.44
CA PRO A 234 7.55 -21.38 -25.62
C PRO A 234 8.03 -22.23 -24.44
N SER A 235 8.82 -23.27 -24.71
CA SER A 235 9.34 -24.20 -23.69
C SER A 235 10.33 -23.52 -22.72
N GLY A 236 10.89 -24.24 -21.74
CA GLY A 236 12.01 -23.74 -20.92
C GLY A 236 11.70 -22.67 -19.84
N GLN A 237 10.64 -21.87 -19.99
CA GLN A 237 10.27 -20.74 -19.10
C GLN A 237 10.35 -21.06 -17.58
N ARG A 238 10.57 -20.00 -16.78
CA ARG A 238 10.73 -20.01 -15.33
C ARG A 238 9.83 -18.96 -14.65
N CYS A 239 9.96 -18.80 -13.33
CA CYS A 239 9.39 -17.67 -12.61
C CYS A 239 9.84 -16.33 -13.23
N CYS A 240 8.97 -15.31 -13.23
CA CYS A 240 9.28 -13.96 -13.72
C CYS A 240 10.35 -13.23 -12.89
N GLY A 241 10.60 -13.66 -11.65
CA GLY A 241 11.55 -13.01 -10.73
C GLY A 241 10.94 -11.95 -9.80
N ALA A 242 9.70 -11.51 -10.02
CA ALA A 242 9.04 -10.45 -9.23
C ALA A 242 9.12 -10.67 -7.70
N LEU A 243 8.84 -11.90 -7.26
CA LEU A 243 8.92 -12.30 -5.86
C LEU A 243 10.33 -12.18 -5.26
N HIS A 244 11.38 -12.33 -6.08
CA HIS A 244 12.77 -12.18 -5.67
C HIS A 244 13.19 -10.70 -5.60
N VAL A 245 12.78 -9.89 -6.60
CA VAL A 245 13.00 -8.42 -6.58
C VAL A 245 12.35 -7.79 -5.35
N HIS A 246 11.09 -8.14 -5.04
CA HIS A 246 10.40 -7.66 -3.83
C HIS A 246 11.12 -8.03 -2.52
N ALA A 247 11.91 -9.11 -2.52
CA ALA A 247 12.69 -9.62 -1.39
C ALA A 247 14.17 -9.17 -1.37
N GLY A 248 14.62 -8.34 -2.34
CA GLY A 248 16.02 -7.92 -2.48
C GLY A 248 16.95 -8.94 -3.15
N ASP A 249 16.44 -10.12 -3.54
CA ASP A 249 17.20 -11.20 -4.19
C ASP A 249 17.33 -10.95 -5.72
N VAL A 250 17.92 -9.80 -6.08
CA VAL A 250 18.10 -9.39 -7.48
C VAL A 250 19.03 -10.32 -8.26
N ALA A 251 19.94 -11.03 -7.56
CA ALA A 251 20.81 -12.04 -8.17
C ALA A 251 19.99 -13.21 -8.74
N THR A 252 19.06 -13.79 -7.95
CA THR A 252 18.18 -14.85 -8.45
C THR A 252 17.17 -14.31 -9.46
N ALA A 253 16.68 -13.07 -9.31
CA ALA A 253 15.83 -12.42 -10.31
C ALA A 253 16.52 -12.29 -11.68
N ARG A 254 17.76 -11.79 -11.72
CA ARG A 254 18.58 -11.70 -12.94
C ARG A 254 18.83 -13.09 -13.56
N ALA A 255 19.14 -14.10 -12.75
CA ALA A 255 19.34 -15.46 -13.23
C ALA A 255 18.06 -16.08 -13.84
N LEU A 256 16.89 -15.82 -13.25
CA LEU A 256 15.59 -16.20 -13.80
C LEU A 256 15.28 -15.45 -15.10
N ALA A 257 15.55 -14.14 -15.14
CA ALA A 257 15.32 -13.30 -16.31
C ALA A 257 16.13 -13.78 -17.53
N ARG A 258 17.43 -14.09 -17.37
CA ARG A 258 18.24 -14.71 -18.45
C ARG A 258 17.59 -15.98 -19.00
N ARG A 259 17.17 -16.89 -18.12
CA ARG A 259 16.52 -18.17 -18.52
C ARG A 259 15.16 -17.96 -19.21
N ASN A 260 14.47 -16.86 -18.93
CA ASN A 260 13.26 -16.48 -19.66
C ASN A 260 13.60 -15.85 -21.03
N LEU A 261 14.66 -15.03 -21.13
CA LEU A 261 15.14 -14.49 -22.41
C LEU A 261 15.71 -15.58 -23.34
N ASP A 262 16.30 -16.64 -22.78
CA ASP A 262 16.72 -17.84 -23.52
C ASP A 262 15.52 -18.64 -24.06
N ALA A 263 14.35 -18.55 -23.40
CA ALA A 263 13.19 -19.40 -23.65
C ALA A 263 12.21 -18.87 -24.71
N PHE A 264 12.24 -17.57 -25.02
CA PHE A 264 11.37 -16.95 -26.01
C PHE A 264 12.17 -16.60 -27.28
N ASP A 265 11.72 -17.09 -28.42
CA ASP A 265 12.06 -16.46 -29.70
C ASP A 265 11.26 -15.14 -29.82
N LEU A 266 11.95 -14.06 -30.17
CA LEU A 266 11.39 -12.71 -30.30
C LEU A 266 11.01 -12.35 -31.74
N ASP A 267 11.43 -13.16 -32.71
CA ASP A 267 11.17 -12.94 -34.13
C ASP A 267 10.03 -13.88 -34.60
N ALA A 268 9.80 -14.98 -33.87
CA ALA A 268 8.64 -15.87 -34.01
C ALA A 268 7.32 -15.39 -33.35
N ALA A 269 7.32 -14.25 -32.64
CA ALA A 269 6.14 -13.71 -31.96
C ALA A 269 6.02 -12.20 -32.12
N ASP A 270 4.79 -11.70 -32.29
CA ASP A 270 4.52 -10.26 -32.41
C ASP A 270 4.34 -9.60 -31.03
N VAL A 271 3.98 -10.41 -30.03
CA VAL A 271 3.64 -9.97 -28.67
C VAL A 271 3.90 -11.09 -27.65
N ILE A 272 4.27 -10.70 -26.43
CA ILE A 272 4.37 -11.60 -25.27
C ILE A 272 3.27 -11.25 -24.28
N VAL A 273 2.28 -12.12 -24.09
CA VAL A 273 1.10 -11.86 -23.24
C VAL A 273 1.19 -12.58 -21.90
N THR A 274 0.82 -11.90 -20.82
CA THR A 274 0.64 -12.53 -19.50
C THR A 274 -0.59 -12.00 -18.75
N ASP A 275 -1.28 -12.91 -18.07
CA ASP A 275 -2.52 -12.73 -17.28
C ASP A 275 -2.24 -12.41 -15.79
N SER A 276 -1.08 -11.83 -15.51
CA SER A 276 -0.64 -11.57 -14.15
C SER A 276 0.09 -10.23 -14.12
N ALA A 277 -0.59 -9.20 -13.63
CA ALA A 277 -0.03 -7.85 -13.53
C ALA A 277 1.33 -7.82 -12.78
N GLY A 278 1.52 -8.66 -11.76
CA GLY A 278 2.78 -8.79 -11.05
C GLY A 278 3.89 -9.46 -11.88
N CYS A 279 3.55 -10.31 -12.85
CA CYS A 279 4.52 -10.81 -13.83
C CYS A 279 4.78 -9.76 -14.92
N ALA A 280 3.73 -9.16 -15.48
CA ALA A 280 3.83 -8.18 -16.56
C ALA A 280 4.72 -6.98 -16.21
N ALA A 281 4.58 -6.41 -15.00
CA ALA A 281 5.44 -5.32 -14.52
C ALA A 281 6.92 -5.71 -14.53
N THR A 282 7.30 -6.80 -13.84
CA THR A 282 8.70 -7.23 -13.78
C THR A 282 9.26 -7.70 -15.13
N LEU A 283 8.42 -8.27 -16.01
CA LEU A 283 8.82 -8.64 -17.37
C LEU A 283 9.10 -7.40 -18.25
N LYS A 284 8.30 -6.33 -18.12
CA LYS A 284 8.57 -5.01 -18.73
C LYS A 284 9.79 -4.32 -18.12
N GLU A 285 10.12 -4.60 -16.86
CA GLU A 285 11.32 -4.09 -16.17
C GLU A 285 12.62 -4.87 -16.51
N TYR A 286 12.58 -5.96 -17.29
CA TYR A 286 13.77 -6.76 -17.64
C TYR A 286 14.88 -5.95 -18.31
N GLY A 287 14.52 -4.96 -19.14
CA GLY A 287 15.49 -4.05 -19.76
C GLY A 287 16.32 -3.25 -18.76
N GLN A 288 15.78 -2.95 -17.57
CA GLN A 288 16.50 -2.30 -16.47
C GLN A 288 17.21 -3.34 -15.57
N LEU A 289 16.53 -4.43 -15.20
CA LEU A 289 17.07 -5.49 -14.34
C LEU A 289 18.39 -6.08 -14.88
N LEU A 290 18.52 -6.14 -16.21
CA LEU A 290 19.68 -6.64 -16.96
C LEU A 290 20.42 -5.53 -17.75
N ALA A 291 20.25 -4.25 -17.41
CA ALA A 291 20.88 -3.14 -18.14
C ALA A 291 22.42 -3.24 -18.20
N GLY A 292 23.05 -3.65 -17.09
CA GLY A 292 24.49 -3.91 -17.00
C GLY A 292 24.94 -5.31 -17.40
N ASP A 293 24.09 -6.10 -18.06
CA ASP A 293 24.44 -7.44 -18.56
C ASP A 293 24.78 -7.34 -20.06
N PRO A 294 26.06 -7.32 -20.48
CA PRO A 294 26.43 -7.04 -21.87
C PRO A 294 25.93 -8.10 -22.85
N ARG A 295 25.64 -9.33 -22.39
CA ARG A 295 25.08 -10.41 -23.23
C ARG A 295 23.57 -10.30 -23.38
N TYR A 296 22.85 -9.79 -22.38
CA TYR A 296 21.39 -9.79 -22.36
C TYR A 296 20.72 -8.40 -22.49
N ALA A 297 21.39 -7.28 -22.23
CA ALA A 297 20.78 -5.95 -22.15
C ALA A 297 19.95 -5.54 -23.39
N GLN A 298 20.45 -5.79 -24.61
CA GLN A 298 19.70 -5.49 -25.85
C GLN A 298 18.48 -6.41 -26.01
N ARG A 299 18.65 -7.73 -25.77
CA ARG A 299 17.56 -8.73 -25.84
C ARG A 299 16.50 -8.49 -24.77
N ALA A 300 16.91 -8.08 -23.57
CA ALA A 300 16.03 -7.71 -22.46
C ALA A 300 15.18 -6.48 -22.79
N ARG A 301 15.77 -5.46 -23.44
CA ARG A 301 15.03 -4.28 -23.93
C ARG A 301 14.05 -4.63 -25.05
N ARG A 302 14.44 -5.44 -26.06
CA ARG A 302 13.51 -5.96 -27.09
C ARG A 302 12.35 -6.74 -26.47
N PHE A 303 12.65 -7.71 -25.60
CA PHE A 303 11.66 -8.52 -24.90
C PHE A 303 10.67 -7.65 -24.12
N ALA A 304 11.16 -6.75 -23.26
CA ALA A 304 10.34 -5.86 -22.46
C ALA A 304 9.34 -5.03 -23.30
N ALA A 305 9.77 -4.50 -24.46
CA ALA A 305 8.91 -3.75 -25.36
C ALA A 305 7.78 -4.59 -26.00
N THR A 306 8.01 -5.89 -26.21
CA THR A 306 6.99 -6.84 -26.72
C THR A 306 6.01 -7.36 -25.66
N VAL A 307 6.28 -7.15 -24.37
CA VAL A 307 5.40 -7.63 -23.30
C VAL A 307 4.13 -6.78 -23.20
N ARG A 308 2.98 -7.44 -23.11
CA ARG A 308 1.68 -6.87 -22.76
C ARG A 308 1.05 -7.65 -21.61
N GLU A 309 0.30 -6.96 -20.77
CA GLU A 309 -0.64 -7.62 -19.86
C GLU A 309 -1.90 -8.02 -20.65
N PHE A 310 -2.61 -9.04 -20.18
CA PHE A 310 -3.77 -9.59 -20.88
C PHE A 310 -4.86 -8.53 -21.14
N SER A 311 -5.19 -7.70 -20.15
CA SER A 311 -6.23 -6.66 -20.30
C SER A 311 -5.84 -5.59 -21.31
N GLU A 312 -4.57 -5.16 -21.28
CA GLU A 312 -3.95 -4.23 -22.23
C GLU A 312 -4.07 -4.76 -23.66
N PHE A 313 -3.62 -6.00 -23.90
CA PHE A 313 -3.64 -6.63 -25.24
C PHE A 313 -5.05 -6.92 -25.77
N VAL A 314 -5.98 -7.33 -24.90
CA VAL A 314 -7.35 -7.70 -25.29
C VAL A 314 -8.22 -6.46 -25.51
N ALA A 315 -8.02 -5.37 -24.75
CA ALA A 315 -8.73 -4.11 -24.98
C ALA A 315 -8.39 -3.46 -26.33
N GLU A 316 -7.16 -3.65 -26.82
CA GLU A 316 -6.70 -3.24 -28.17
C GLU A 316 -7.42 -4.01 -29.32
N ARG A 317 -7.97 -5.20 -29.05
CA ARG A 317 -8.41 -6.15 -30.12
C ARG A 317 -9.88 -6.56 -30.07
N ALA A 318 -10.50 -6.59 -28.90
CA ALA A 318 -11.89 -7.01 -28.76
C ALA A 318 -12.86 -5.90 -29.16
N SER A 319 -13.62 -6.08 -30.24
CA SER A 319 -14.84 -5.31 -30.51
C SER A 319 -15.84 -5.49 -29.37
N SER A 320 -16.78 -4.56 -29.18
CA SER A 320 -17.90 -4.73 -28.22
C SER A 320 -18.68 -6.02 -28.48
N ALA A 321 -18.96 -6.34 -29.76
CA ALA A 321 -19.61 -7.58 -30.17
C ALA A 321 -18.78 -8.87 -29.98
N ALA A 322 -17.61 -8.82 -29.33
CA ALA A 322 -16.79 -10.00 -29.03
C ALA A 322 -17.22 -10.72 -27.74
N PHE A 323 -18.09 -10.12 -26.91
CA PHE A 323 -18.55 -10.69 -25.64
C PHE A 323 -20.08 -10.75 -25.60
N GLY A 324 -20.61 -11.82 -25.04
CA GLY A 324 -22.04 -12.04 -24.83
C GLY A 324 -22.57 -11.43 -23.53
N HIS A 325 -23.71 -11.95 -23.08
CA HIS A 325 -24.48 -11.41 -21.96
C HIS A 325 -24.17 -12.11 -20.62
N LEU A 326 -23.86 -11.33 -19.58
CA LEU A 326 -23.75 -11.77 -18.18
C LEU A 326 -24.49 -10.80 -17.24
N ALA A 327 -25.67 -11.21 -16.75
CA ALA A 327 -26.44 -10.44 -15.78
C ALA A 327 -25.84 -10.50 -14.35
N GLU A 328 -24.70 -9.85 -14.12
CA GLU A 328 -24.08 -9.71 -12.80
C GLU A 328 -23.67 -8.26 -12.47
N ARG A 329 -23.75 -7.92 -11.18
CA ARG A 329 -23.19 -6.67 -10.63
C ARG A 329 -21.73 -6.89 -10.23
N VAL A 330 -20.83 -6.17 -10.86
CA VAL A 330 -19.37 -6.43 -10.86
C VAL A 330 -18.61 -5.21 -10.32
N THR A 331 -17.60 -5.45 -9.50
CA THR A 331 -16.61 -4.43 -9.10
C THR A 331 -15.18 -4.90 -9.35
N TYR A 332 -14.22 -3.96 -9.42
CA TYR A 332 -12.83 -4.23 -9.79
C TYR A 332 -11.83 -3.87 -8.69
N GLN A 333 -10.89 -4.77 -8.41
CA GLN A 333 -9.67 -4.48 -7.67
C GLN A 333 -8.55 -4.15 -8.65
N ASP A 334 -8.13 -2.87 -8.65
CA ASP A 334 -6.87 -2.44 -9.26
C ASP A 334 -5.70 -3.24 -8.70
N ALA A 335 -5.06 -4.04 -9.57
CA ALA A 335 -3.76 -4.57 -9.24
C ALA A 335 -2.75 -3.40 -9.26
N CYS A 336 -2.09 -3.12 -8.14
CA CYS A 336 -1.13 -2.00 -8.06
C CYS A 336 0.02 -2.09 -9.09
N GLN A 337 0.44 -3.30 -9.45
CA GLN A 337 1.42 -3.56 -10.52
C GLN A 337 0.84 -3.42 -11.94
N LEU A 338 -0.46 -3.20 -12.10
CA LEU A 338 -1.09 -2.80 -13.36
C LEU A 338 -1.26 -1.28 -13.38
N HIS A 339 -1.96 -0.75 -12.38
CA HIS A 339 -2.35 0.65 -12.28
C HIS A 339 -1.16 1.61 -12.16
N HIS A 340 -0.19 1.33 -11.28
CA HIS A 340 0.89 2.26 -10.95
C HIS A 340 2.19 1.97 -11.70
N ALA A 341 2.55 0.69 -11.82
CA ALA A 341 3.79 0.26 -12.48
C ALA A 341 3.70 0.33 -14.01
N GLN A 342 2.57 -0.10 -14.59
CA GLN A 342 2.39 -0.20 -16.04
C GLN A 342 1.45 0.87 -16.61
N ARG A 343 0.72 1.62 -15.77
CA ARG A 343 -0.28 2.64 -16.17
C ARG A 343 -1.43 2.08 -17.03
N VAL A 344 -1.67 0.78 -16.96
CA VAL A 344 -2.87 0.11 -17.50
C VAL A 344 -3.97 0.26 -16.45
N ILE A 345 -5.03 1.02 -16.79
CA ILE A 345 -6.03 1.53 -15.82
C ILE A 345 -7.45 1.43 -16.39
N ALA A 346 -7.65 1.91 -17.62
CA ALA A 346 -8.95 1.91 -18.29
C ALA A 346 -9.27 0.53 -18.88
N GLN A 347 -8.27 -0.14 -19.46
CA GLN A 347 -8.41 -1.38 -20.21
C GLN A 347 -9.14 -2.51 -19.44
N PRO A 348 -8.88 -2.76 -18.13
CA PRO A 348 -9.66 -3.74 -17.37
C PRO A 348 -11.13 -3.36 -17.20
N ARG A 349 -11.43 -2.07 -17.08
CA ARG A 349 -12.78 -1.52 -16.85
C ARG A 349 -13.58 -1.53 -18.15
N GLU A 350 -12.98 -1.05 -19.23
CA GLU A 350 -13.53 -1.15 -20.58
C GLU A 350 -13.89 -2.59 -20.94
N LEU A 351 -13.04 -3.57 -20.63
CA LEU A 351 -13.33 -4.97 -20.92
C LEU A 351 -14.48 -5.54 -20.10
N ILE A 352 -14.65 -5.13 -18.83
CA ILE A 352 -15.84 -5.48 -18.04
C ILE A 352 -17.10 -4.80 -18.62
N GLN A 353 -16.99 -3.54 -19.05
CA GLN A 353 -18.09 -2.74 -19.61
C GLN A 353 -18.46 -3.11 -21.06
N ARG A 354 -17.62 -3.87 -21.78
CA ARG A 354 -17.93 -4.44 -23.11
C ARG A 354 -18.74 -5.75 -23.03
N ILE A 355 -18.99 -6.29 -21.83
CA ILE A 355 -19.86 -7.46 -21.61
C ILE A 355 -21.30 -6.95 -21.47
N ASP A 356 -22.24 -7.52 -22.23
CA ASP A 356 -23.65 -7.14 -22.14
C ASP A 356 -24.27 -7.58 -20.80
N GLY A 357 -25.23 -6.81 -20.28
CA GLY A 357 -25.91 -7.10 -19.01
C GLY A 357 -25.10 -6.84 -17.72
N VAL A 358 -23.81 -6.52 -17.79
CA VAL A 358 -22.97 -6.32 -16.59
C VAL A 358 -23.18 -4.92 -15.98
N GLU A 359 -23.64 -4.87 -14.72
CA GLU A 359 -23.65 -3.64 -13.94
C GLU A 359 -22.27 -3.41 -13.30
N PHE A 360 -21.39 -2.67 -13.97
CA PHE A 360 -20.10 -2.29 -13.41
C PHE A 360 -20.22 -1.16 -12.38
N VAL A 361 -19.72 -1.40 -11.16
CA VAL A 361 -19.69 -0.46 -10.04
C VAL A 361 -18.27 -0.30 -9.52
N GLU A 362 -17.69 0.89 -9.69
CA GLU A 362 -16.35 1.22 -9.20
C GLU A 362 -16.29 1.16 -7.67
N ALA A 363 -15.23 0.56 -7.12
CA ALA A 363 -15.03 0.49 -5.68
C ALA A 363 -14.54 1.82 -5.11
N GLY A 364 -14.89 2.11 -3.85
CA GLY A 364 -14.29 3.23 -3.12
C GLY A 364 -12.76 3.08 -3.01
N GLU A 365 -12.05 4.21 -3.09
CA GLU A 365 -10.57 4.27 -3.13
C GLU A 365 -9.94 3.19 -4.05
N PRO A 366 -10.28 3.12 -5.35
CA PRO A 366 -9.99 1.93 -6.16
C PRO A 366 -8.47 1.64 -6.22
N ARG A 367 -7.68 2.73 -6.33
CA ARG A 367 -6.20 2.78 -6.27
C ARG A 367 -5.56 2.21 -5.00
N MET A 368 -6.29 2.07 -3.89
CA MET A 368 -5.71 1.62 -2.62
C MET A 368 -5.27 0.14 -2.69
N CYS A 369 -4.05 -0.12 -2.24
CA CYS A 369 -3.42 -1.45 -2.30
C CYS A 369 -4.07 -2.42 -1.30
N CYS A 370 -4.50 -3.60 -1.77
CA CYS A 370 -5.15 -4.60 -0.92
C CYS A 370 -4.24 -5.32 0.10
N GLY A 371 -2.94 -5.00 0.19
CA GLY A 371 -2.00 -5.57 1.17
C GLY A 371 -1.16 -6.78 0.69
N SER A 372 -1.46 -7.37 -0.48
CA SER A 372 -0.87 -8.65 -0.93
C SER A 372 0.54 -8.60 -1.56
N GLY A 373 1.21 -7.44 -1.60
CA GLY A 373 2.37 -7.20 -2.48
C GLY A 373 3.55 -8.18 -2.32
N GLY A 374 3.77 -9.07 -3.29
CA GLY A 374 4.86 -10.06 -3.23
C GLY A 374 4.67 -11.04 -2.07
N THR A 375 5.60 -11.07 -1.12
CA THR A 375 5.48 -11.82 0.15
C THR A 375 5.15 -10.91 1.35
N TYR A 376 4.61 -9.71 1.12
CA TYR A 376 4.31 -8.75 2.18
C TYR A 376 3.35 -9.29 3.24
N ALA A 377 2.26 -9.97 2.85
CA ALA A 377 1.32 -10.59 3.77
C ALA A 377 1.95 -11.72 4.62
N LEU A 378 2.95 -12.43 4.09
CA LEU A 378 3.70 -13.46 4.82
C LEU A 378 4.82 -12.90 5.72
N THR A 379 5.05 -11.58 5.69
CA THR A 379 6.14 -10.92 6.42
C THR A 379 5.70 -9.77 7.31
N ASN A 380 4.49 -9.22 7.12
CA ASN A 380 3.85 -8.16 7.92
C ASN A 380 2.31 -8.38 7.92
N PRO A 381 1.81 -9.54 8.40
CA PRO A 381 0.39 -9.90 8.32
C PRO A 381 -0.54 -8.91 9.02
N GLU A 382 -0.04 -8.17 10.01
CA GLU A 382 -0.77 -7.16 10.78
C GLU A 382 -1.15 -5.96 9.90
N LEU A 383 -0.19 -5.42 9.16
CA LEU A 383 -0.40 -4.31 8.21
C LEU A 383 -1.12 -4.78 6.94
N ALA A 384 -0.75 -5.96 6.43
CA ALA A 384 -1.44 -6.55 5.27
C ALA A 384 -2.92 -6.82 5.59
N GLY A 385 -3.23 -7.36 6.76
CA GLY A 385 -4.59 -7.60 7.23
C GLY A 385 -5.40 -6.32 7.38
N GLN A 386 -4.82 -5.25 7.93
CA GLN A 386 -5.50 -3.94 8.01
C GLN A 386 -5.90 -3.39 6.63
N LEU A 387 -4.97 -3.45 5.66
CA LEU A 387 -5.26 -3.05 4.27
C LEU A 387 -6.30 -3.94 3.60
N GLN A 388 -6.18 -5.26 3.79
CA GLN A 388 -7.11 -6.26 3.28
C GLN A 388 -8.53 -5.98 3.80
N GLN A 389 -8.70 -5.70 5.10
CA GLN A 389 -10.01 -5.43 5.69
C GLN A 389 -10.59 -4.10 5.19
N ARG A 390 -9.83 -2.98 5.23
CA ARG A 390 -10.29 -1.69 4.69
C ARG A 390 -10.72 -1.80 3.22
N LYS A 391 -9.96 -2.55 2.40
CA LYS A 391 -10.31 -2.78 1.00
C LYS A 391 -11.54 -3.68 0.83
N ILE A 392 -11.72 -4.71 1.67
CA ILE A 392 -12.92 -5.55 1.65
C ILE A 392 -14.17 -4.76 2.02
N ASP A 393 -14.10 -3.87 3.01
CA ASP A 393 -15.23 -2.99 3.36
C ASP A 393 -15.62 -2.08 2.18
N LEU A 394 -14.65 -1.53 1.45
CA LEU A 394 -14.88 -0.72 0.24
C LEU A 394 -15.43 -1.53 -0.94
N LEU A 395 -15.01 -2.80 -1.10
CA LEU A 395 -15.53 -3.69 -2.14
C LEU A 395 -16.98 -4.12 -1.82
N LEU A 396 -17.27 -4.47 -0.57
CA LEU A 396 -18.62 -4.86 -0.13
C LEU A 396 -19.62 -3.69 -0.20
N ALA A 397 -19.16 -2.46 0.02
CA ALA A 397 -19.99 -1.26 -0.09
C ALA A 397 -20.55 -1.01 -1.51
N THR A 398 -20.00 -1.64 -2.55
CA THR A 398 -20.53 -1.55 -3.93
C THR A 398 -21.81 -2.34 -4.15
N GLY A 399 -22.12 -3.31 -3.28
CA GLY A 399 -23.19 -4.30 -3.48
C GLY A 399 -22.92 -5.36 -4.55
N ALA A 400 -21.74 -5.37 -5.18
CA ALA A 400 -21.39 -6.32 -6.23
C ALA A 400 -21.33 -7.78 -5.73
N SER A 401 -21.85 -8.72 -6.52
CA SER A 401 -21.74 -10.16 -6.27
C SER A 401 -20.38 -10.73 -6.68
N THR A 402 -19.63 -9.99 -7.49
CA THR A 402 -18.43 -10.44 -8.19
C THR A 402 -17.34 -9.38 -8.13
N VAL A 403 -16.18 -9.76 -7.57
CA VAL A 403 -14.96 -8.93 -7.51
C VAL A 403 -13.94 -9.46 -8.53
N VAL A 404 -13.61 -8.63 -9.51
CA VAL A 404 -12.66 -8.95 -10.58
C VAL A 404 -11.26 -8.41 -10.25
N THR A 405 -10.21 -9.15 -10.61
CA THR A 405 -8.84 -8.62 -10.57
C THR A 405 -7.93 -9.25 -11.64
N CYS A 406 -6.81 -8.58 -11.95
CA CYS A 406 -5.82 -9.01 -12.95
C CYS A 406 -4.52 -9.54 -12.31
N ASN A 407 -4.57 -10.03 -11.07
CA ASN A 407 -3.37 -10.46 -10.35
C ASN A 407 -3.64 -11.60 -9.35
N PRO A 408 -2.98 -12.77 -9.46
CA PRO A 408 -3.21 -13.93 -8.59
C PRO A 408 -2.94 -13.63 -7.10
N GLY A 409 -1.97 -12.76 -6.78
CA GLY A 409 -1.71 -12.34 -5.39
C GLY A 409 -2.84 -11.51 -4.78
N CYS A 410 -3.50 -10.65 -5.58
CA CYS A 410 -4.70 -9.93 -5.16
C CYS A 410 -5.89 -10.89 -5.01
N HIS A 411 -6.04 -11.83 -5.95
CA HIS A 411 -7.11 -12.82 -5.96
C HIS A 411 -7.11 -13.69 -4.69
N LEU A 412 -5.99 -14.35 -4.38
CA LEU A 412 -5.87 -15.20 -3.17
C LEU A 412 -6.13 -14.41 -1.89
N HIS A 413 -5.58 -13.20 -1.80
CA HIS A 413 -5.66 -12.40 -0.58
C HIS A 413 -7.06 -11.82 -0.34
N LEU A 414 -7.75 -11.34 -1.37
CA LEU A 414 -9.14 -10.88 -1.24
C LEU A 414 -10.10 -12.06 -1.00
N ARG A 415 -9.92 -13.19 -1.70
CA ARG A 415 -10.75 -14.40 -1.50
C ARG A 415 -10.68 -14.89 -0.05
N ALA A 416 -9.48 -14.98 0.52
CA ALA A 416 -9.29 -15.39 1.92
C ALA A 416 -9.97 -14.44 2.93
N GLY A 417 -9.92 -13.12 2.69
CA GLY A 417 -10.56 -12.14 3.57
C GLY A 417 -12.09 -12.10 3.44
N LEU A 418 -12.62 -12.25 2.23
CA LEU A 418 -14.08 -12.36 1.99
C LEU A 418 -14.64 -13.67 2.58
N GLN A 419 -13.90 -14.77 2.48
CA GLN A 419 -14.18 -16.02 3.20
C GLN A 419 -14.19 -15.82 4.72
N ALA A 420 -13.24 -15.07 5.28
CA ALA A 420 -13.19 -14.76 6.71
C ALA A 420 -14.37 -13.88 7.18
N ARG A 421 -14.84 -12.94 6.35
CA ARG A 421 -16.08 -12.19 6.58
C ARG A 421 -17.36 -13.03 6.39
N GLY A 422 -17.27 -14.18 5.72
CA GLY A 422 -18.42 -14.99 5.32
C GLY A 422 -19.30 -14.33 4.26
N ALA A 423 -18.73 -13.43 3.44
CA ALA A 423 -19.47 -12.72 2.40
C ALA A 423 -19.74 -13.65 1.19
N PRO A 424 -20.96 -13.71 0.64
CA PRO A 424 -21.32 -14.58 -0.49
C PRO A 424 -20.87 -14.02 -1.86
N VAL A 425 -19.73 -13.34 -1.88
CA VAL A 425 -19.16 -12.65 -3.06
C VAL A 425 -18.09 -13.53 -3.69
N ARG A 426 -18.15 -13.75 -5.00
CA ARG A 426 -17.08 -14.46 -5.73
C ARG A 426 -15.92 -13.51 -6.04
N VAL A 427 -14.70 -14.01 -5.95
CA VAL A 427 -13.50 -13.36 -6.51
C VAL A 427 -13.09 -14.15 -7.74
N VAL A 428 -12.86 -13.47 -8.85
CA VAL A 428 -12.50 -14.07 -10.14
C VAL A 428 -11.37 -13.29 -10.81
N HIS A 429 -10.68 -13.94 -11.73
CA HIS A 429 -9.77 -13.25 -12.63
C HIS A 429 -10.55 -12.61 -13.79
N LEU A 430 -10.10 -11.45 -14.30
CA LEU A 430 -10.73 -10.80 -15.47
C LEU A 430 -10.84 -11.75 -16.67
N VAL A 431 -9.82 -12.59 -16.86
CA VAL A 431 -9.76 -13.61 -17.91
C VAL A 431 -10.91 -14.61 -17.81
N GLU A 432 -11.35 -14.97 -16.59
CA GLU A 432 -12.45 -15.90 -16.37
C GLU A 432 -13.80 -15.25 -16.67
N LEU A 433 -14.00 -13.99 -16.28
CA LEU A 433 -15.24 -13.25 -16.60
C LEU A 433 -15.42 -13.05 -18.12
N LEU A 434 -14.33 -12.77 -18.85
CA LEU A 434 -14.37 -12.62 -20.30
C LEU A 434 -14.58 -13.96 -21.03
N ASP A 435 -14.14 -15.06 -20.45
CA ASP A 435 -14.37 -16.41 -20.98
C ASP A 435 -15.78 -16.94 -20.66
N GLU A 436 -16.33 -16.60 -19.49
CA GLU A 436 -17.76 -16.75 -19.17
C GLU A 436 -18.64 -15.97 -20.15
N ALA A 437 -18.24 -14.74 -20.50
CA ALA A 437 -18.94 -13.92 -21.50
C ALA A 437 -18.83 -14.47 -22.93
N LEU A 438 -17.88 -15.35 -23.24
CA LEU A 438 -17.84 -16.12 -24.49
C LEU A 438 -18.77 -17.36 -24.48
N GLY A 439 -19.57 -17.53 -23.43
CA GLY A 439 -20.51 -18.65 -23.28
C GLY A 439 -19.87 -19.93 -22.72
N HIS A 440 -18.60 -19.90 -22.29
CA HIS A 440 -17.99 -21.04 -21.62
C HIS A 440 -18.47 -21.13 -20.15
N ALA A 441 -18.66 -22.36 -19.66
CA ALA A 441 -19.13 -22.57 -18.30
C ALA A 441 -18.11 -22.09 -17.24
N ALA A 442 -18.58 -21.31 -16.27
CA ALA A 442 -17.79 -20.72 -15.19
C ALA A 442 -16.86 -21.74 -14.49
N PRO A 443 -15.56 -21.44 -14.30
CA PRO A 443 -14.61 -22.31 -13.63
C PRO A 443 -15.04 -22.72 -12.21
N GLN A 444 -14.79 -23.98 -11.83
CA GLN A 444 -15.21 -24.51 -10.52
C GLN A 444 -14.51 -23.82 -9.32
N ASP A 445 -13.35 -23.19 -9.53
CA ASP A 445 -12.62 -22.39 -8.52
C ASP A 445 -13.28 -21.01 -8.23
N GLY A 446 -14.12 -20.52 -9.15
CA GLY A 446 -14.82 -19.23 -9.06
C GLY A 446 -16.23 -19.31 -8.46
N ARG A 447 -16.60 -20.46 -7.86
CA ARG A 447 -17.92 -20.68 -7.25
C ARG A 447 -18.22 -19.69 -6.13
N ARG A 448 -19.48 -19.23 -6.06
CA ARG A 448 -19.98 -18.39 -4.95
C ARG A 448 -19.78 -19.14 -3.62
N LEU A 449 -19.19 -18.45 -2.64
CA LEU A 449 -18.83 -19.02 -1.34
C LEU A 449 -20.08 -19.50 -0.60
N THR A 450 -20.13 -20.79 -0.23
CA THR A 450 -21.27 -21.38 0.48
C THR A 450 -21.02 -21.45 1.98
N VAL A 451 -22.08 -21.64 2.76
CA VAL A 451 -22.00 -21.80 4.23
C VAL A 451 -21.15 -23.03 4.63
N ARG A 452 -20.94 -24.00 3.73
CA ARG A 452 -20.09 -25.19 3.96
C ARG A 452 -18.60 -24.90 3.85
N ASP A 453 -18.20 -23.84 3.16
CA ASP A 453 -16.79 -23.49 2.91
C ASP A 453 -16.15 -22.69 4.07
N ARG A 454 -16.95 -22.39 5.09
CA ARG A 454 -16.57 -21.61 6.27
C ARG A 454 -15.52 -22.38 7.10
N PRO A 455 -14.31 -21.83 7.33
CA PRO A 455 -13.37 -22.45 8.26
C PRO A 455 -14.00 -22.49 9.68
N PRO A 456 -13.76 -23.54 10.47
CA PRO A 456 -14.29 -23.61 11.83
C PRO A 456 -13.72 -22.46 12.64
N LEU A 457 -14.60 -21.62 13.21
CA LEU A 457 -14.22 -20.48 14.03
C LEU A 457 -13.31 -20.95 15.16
N GLY A 458 -12.02 -20.61 15.05
CA GLY A 458 -11.11 -20.71 16.18
C GLY A 458 -11.41 -19.56 17.13
N ASN A 459 -11.44 -19.84 18.43
CA ASN A 459 -11.43 -18.81 19.47
C ASN A 459 -10.03 -18.15 19.58
N GLY A 460 -9.48 -17.74 18.45
CA GLY A 460 -8.36 -16.81 18.39
C GLY A 460 -8.88 -15.44 18.79
N VAL A 461 -8.11 -14.75 19.63
CA VAL A 461 -8.46 -13.44 20.20
C VAL A 461 -8.84 -12.48 19.08
N ALA A 462 -10.13 -12.11 19.02
CA ALA A 462 -10.52 -10.89 18.32
C ALA A 462 -9.77 -9.74 19.01
N PRO A 463 -9.02 -8.90 18.28
CA PRO A 463 -8.31 -7.78 18.92
C PRO A 463 -9.35 -6.91 19.60
N THR A 464 -9.24 -6.75 20.93
CA THR A 464 -10.25 -6.08 21.77
C THR A 464 -10.19 -4.55 21.59
N VAL A 465 -10.38 -4.10 20.36
CA VAL A 465 -10.60 -2.71 20.02
C VAL A 465 -12.01 -2.36 20.49
N MET A 466 -12.11 -1.64 21.61
CA MET A 466 -13.37 -1.10 22.11
C MET A 466 -13.92 -0.03 21.15
N TRP A 467 -14.59 -0.49 20.10
CA TRP A 467 -15.47 0.31 19.27
C TRP A 467 -16.73 0.65 20.06
N GLY A 468 -16.73 1.83 20.67
CA GLY A 468 -17.95 2.41 21.25
C GLY A 468 -18.97 2.63 20.14
N ARG A 469 -20.08 1.90 20.18
CA ARG A 469 -21.24 2.15 19.31
C ARG A 469 -21.95 3.42 19.78
N SER A 470 -21.89 4.48 18.99
CA SER A 470 -23.12 5.10 18.50
C SER A 470 -22.86 5.97 17.27
N MET A 471 -23.44 5.57 16.15
CA MET A 471 -24.02 6.49 15.17
C MET A 471 -25.52 6.28 15.25
N GLU A 472 -26.31 7.33 15.46
CA GLU A 472 -27.72 7.31 15.14
C GLU A 472 -27.94 8.00 13.80
N ARG A 473 -28.75 7.37 12.94
CA ARG A 473 -29.06 7.85 11.60
C ARG A 473 -30.38 8.62 11.61
N PRO A 474 -30.54 9.68 10.81
CA PRO A 474 -31.86 10.21 10.52
C PRO A 474 -32.61 9.25 9.59
N HIS A 475 -33.85 8.89 9.93
CA HIS A 475 -34.80 8.31 9.00
C HIS A 475 -36.16 9.00 9.20
N MET A 476 -36.64 9.71 8.17
CA MET A 476 -38.04 10.12 8.09
C MET A 476 -38.88 8.90 7.68
N LEU A 477 -39.97 8.65 8.41
CA LEU A 477 -41.19 8.05 7.87
C LEU A 477 -42.40 8.57 8.67
N ALA A 478 -43.54 8.69 8.00
CA ALA A 478 -44.81 9.15 8.54
C ALA A 478 -45.96 8.58 7.69
N PRO A 479 -47.23 8.64 8.14
CA PRO A 479 -47.74 8.72 9.52
C PRO A 479 -48.74 7.57 9.85
N THR A 480 -49.14 7.41 11.13
CA THR A 480 -50.56 7.40 11.62
C THR A 480 -50.78 6.67 12.97
N GLN A 481 -51.79 7.18 13.71
CA GLN A 481 -52.67 6.50 14.67
C GLN A 481 -52.13 5.75 15.93
N THR A 482 -52.03 6.52 17.02
CA THR A 482 -52.75 6.30 18.30
C THR A 482 -52.86 4.91 18.95
N ALA A 483 -52.20 4.74 20.10
CA ALA A 483 -52.70 3.93 21.23
C ALA A 483 -52.28 4.58 22.57
N ARG A 484 -53.02 4.30 23.66
CA ARG A 484 -52.81 4.92 25.00
C ARG A 484 -51.85 4.11 25.86
N GLY A 485 -50.94 4.79 26.59
CA GLY A 485 -49.92 4.15 27.41
C GLY A 485 -50.32 3.87 28.88
N ARG A 486 -49.31 3.66 29.73
CA ARG A 486 -49.39 3.70 31.20
C ARG A 486 -48.12 4.35 31.76
N ALA A 487 -48.26 5.07 32.87
CA ALA A 487 -47.15 5.71 33.57
C ALA A 487 -47.06 5.21 35.01
N LEU A 488 -45.85 5.19 35.58
CA LEU A 488 -45.63 5.06 37.02
C LEU A 488 -44.63 6.14 37.46
N ARG A 489 -44.93 6.82 38.57
CA ARG A 489 -44.03 7.76 39.25
C ARG A 489 -43.45 7.10 40.49
N LEU A 490 -42.33 7.58 41.01
CA LEU A 490 -42.04 7.56 42.45
C LEU A 490 -41.10 8.73 42.86
N ARG A 491 -40.87 8.91 44.16
CA ARG A 491 -40.45 10.19 44.79
C ARG A 491 -39.03 10.17 45.40
N LEU A 492 -38.55 11.37 45.73
CA LEU A 492 -37.35 11.66 46.53
C LEU A 492 -37.59 11.54 48.06
N GLY A 493 -36.50 11.30 48.80
CA GLY A 493 -36.41 11.27 50.28
C GLY A 493 -35.31 10.29 50.70
N ALA A 494 -34.05 10.66 50.97
CA ALA A 494 -33.51 11.54 52.02
C ALA A 494 -33.41 10.87 53.42
N PHE A 495 -32.18 10.55 53.85
CA PHE A 495 -31.77 10.38 55.25
C PHE A 495 -30.23 10.52 55.37
N ASP A 496 -29.74 10.75 56.59
CA ASP A 496 -28.39 11.28 56.85
C ASP A 496 -27.37 10.25 57.41
N ARG A 497 -26.13 10.75 57.56
CA ARG A 497 -24.91 10.18 58.17
C ARG A 497 -25.06 9.49 59.55
N PRO A 498 -23.99 8.87 60.13
CA PRO A 498 -22.81 8.19 59.55
C PRO A 498 -22.42 6.86 60.26
N GLY A 499 -21.47 6.06 59.76
CA GLY A 499 -20.80 5.08 60.65
C GLY A 499 -19.88 3.99 60.07
N ARG A 500 -18.88 3.64 60.88
CA ARG A 500 -17.80 2.62 60.77
C ARG A 500 -18.14 1.23 60.18
N ALA A 501 -17.31 0.86 59.20
CA ALA A 501 -16.48 -0.37 59.15
C ALA A 501 -17.05 -1.76 58.75
N ALA A 502 -16.12 -2.58 58.22
CA ALA A 502 -16.13 -4.04 58.07
C ALA A 502 -17.15 -4.70 57.10
N GLY A 503 -16.82 -4.68 55.80
CA GLY A 503 -17.37 -5.61 54.80
C GLY A 503 -16.32 -5.85 53.71
N ARG A 504 -15.81 -7.09 53.59
CA ARG A 504 -14.72 -7.41 52.64
C ARG A 504 -15.23 -7.39 51.21
N ASP A 505 -14.62 -6.58 50.35
CA ASP A 505 -14.73 -6.73 48.91
C ASP A 505 -13.35 -7.04 48.30
N ARG A 506 -13.27 -8.04 47.41
CA ARG A 506 -11.99 -8.67 47.01
C ARG A 506 -11.39 -8.08 45.73
N ASP A 507 -12.17 -7.29 44.99
CA ASP A 507 -11.71 -6.65 43.75
C ASP A 507 -10.68 -5.52 43.99
N LEU A 508 -10.62 -5.00 45.21
CA LEU A 508 -9.59 -4.03 45.65
C LEU A 508 -8.17 -4.62 45.77
N LEU A 509 -7.98 -5.93 45.62
CA LEU A 509 -6.67 -6.60 45.66
C LEU A 509 -6.09 -6.97 44.28
N GLY A 510 -6.78 -6.61 43.18
CA GLY A 510 -6.26 -6.82 41.81
C GLY A 510 -5.21 -5.79 41.35
N LEU A 511 -5.16 -4.61 41.97
CA LEU A 511 -4.44 -3.43 41.43
C LEU A 511 -3.08 -3.12 42.10
N LEU A 512 -2.68 -3.86 43.15
CA LEU A 512 -1.39 -3.68 43.83
C LEU A 512 -0.29 -4.61 43.27
N ARG A 513 -0.06 -4.59 41.95
CA ARG A 513 1.04 -5.37 41.33
C ARG A 513 1.76 -4.74 40.13
N PHE A 514 1.63 -3.43 39.94
CA PHE A 514 2.50 -2.67 39.01
C PHE A 514 3.09 -1.44 39.69
N GLU A 515 4.40 -1.45 39.87
CA GLU A 515 5.16 -0.51 40.70
C GLU A 515 5.07 0.96 40.21
N PHE A 516 4.43 1.83 40.98
CA PHE A 516 4.51 3.28 40.82
C PHE A 516 5.41 3.89 41.90
N GLY A 517 6.72 3.79 41.68
CA GLY A 517 7.75 4.25 42.64
C GLY A 517 9.05 4.70 41.99
N LYS A 518 9.01 5.33 40.79
CA LYS A 518 10.20 5.88 40.10
C LYS A 518 9.88 7.25 39.47
N PRO A 519 10.84 8.21 39.39
CA PRO A 519 10.49 9.64 39.37
C PRO A 519 10.19 10.27 38.01
N ASP A 520 10.46 9.57 36.90
CA ASP A 520 10.61 10.19 35.57
C ASP A 520 9.45 9.90 34.59
N ARG A 521 8.34 10.64 34.74
CA ARG A 521 7.37 10.90 33.64
C ARG A 521 6.92 12.36 33.67
N GLN A 522 6.55 12.89 32.51
CA GLN A 522 6.03 14.24 32.34
C GLN A 522 4.65 14.23 31.69
N HIS A 523 3.83 15.21 32.09
CA HIS A 523 2.62 15.74 31.47
C HIS A 523 1.73 14.80 30.64
N ALA A 524 0.56 14.46 31.18
CA ALA A 524 -0.60 14.06 30.37
C ALA A 524 -1.20 15.28 29.66
N VAL A 525 -1.73 15.07 28.45
CA VAL A 525 -2.51 16.07 27.70
C VAL A 525 -3.99 15.73 27.77
N CYS A 526 -4.83 16.70 28.14
CA CYS A 526 -6.28 16.59 28.05
C CYS A 526 -6.78 17.32 26.79
N ILE A 527 -7.38 16.59 25.85
CA ILE A 527 -8.14 17.16 24.74
C ILE A 527 -9.62 17.17 25.14
N GLY A 528 -10.26 18.34 25.12
CA GLY A 528 -11.64 18.52 25.54
C GLY A 528 -12.58 18.83 24.37
N ARG A 529 -13.42 17.86 23.99
CA ARG A 529 -14.71 18.14 23.32
C ARG A 529 -15.84 17.80 24.29
N ARG A 530 -16.97 18.51 24.21
CA ARG A 530 -18.15 18.20 25.05
C ARG A 530 -18.61 16.76 24.83
N GLY A 531 -18.53 15.93 25.87
CA GLY A 531 -19.12 14.59 25.91
C GLY A 531 -18.16 13.40 26.02
N LEU A 532 -16.85 13.56 25.89
CA LEU A 532 -15.90 12.43 26.01
C LEU A 532 -14.54 12.84 26.57
N VAL A 533 -13.98 11.97 27.42
CA VAL A 533 -12.61 12.07 27.95
C VAL A 533 -11.91 10.72 27.75
N ARG A 534 -10.72 10.75 27.15
CA ARG A 534 -9.73 9.65 27.16
C ARG A 534 -8.35 10.26 27.43
N VAL A 535 -7.50 9.53 28.15
CA VAL A 535 -6.14 9.95 28.50
C VAL A 535 -5.14 9.04 27.80
N HIS A 536 -4.07 9.61 27.26
CA HIS A 536 -2.92 8.88 26.69
C HIS A 536 -1.63 9.23 27.45
N ASP A 537 -0.78 8.23 27.72
CA ASP A 537 0.54 8.37 28.35
C ASP A 537 1.63 8.30 27.26
N LEU A 538 2.38 9.40 27.08
CA LEU A 538 3.52 9.49 26.16
C LEU A 538 4.75 9.99 26.92
N ARG A 539 5.84 9.23 26.89
CA ARG A 539 7.02 9.48 27.73
C ARG A 539 8.22 10.00 26.93
N LYS A 540 8.76 11.16 27.30
CA LYS A 540 10.20 11.43 27.56
C LYS A 540 10.41 12.87 28.11
N PRO A 541 11.56 13.19 28.75
CA PRO A 541 11.64 14.29 29.74
C PRO A 541 12.51 15.52 29.37
N HIS A 542 12.31 16.67 30.06
CA HIS A 542 13.35 17.55 30.69
C HIS A 542 12.70 18.71 31.53
N ARG A 543 13.40 19.31 32.53
CA ARG A 543 12.78 19.85 33.78
C ARG A 543 13.44 21.13 34.40
N ALA A 544 12.64 22.10 34.91
CA ALA A 544 12.90 23.17 35.94
C ALA A 544 11.58 24.00 36.13
N ARG A 545 11.09 24.53 37.30
CA ARG A 545 11.60 25.40 38.41
C ARG A 545 12.03 26.81 37.94
N GLU A 546 11.74 27.97 38.57
CA GLU A 546 10.98 28.45 39.77
C GLU A 546 10.12 29.72 39.38
N ARG A 547 9.24 30.34 40.22
CA ARG A 547 7.89 30.82 39.68
C ARG A 547 7.14 32.18 40.04
N PRO A 548 6.64 32.53 41.26
CA PRO A 548 5.17 33.81 41.75
C PRO A 548 5.22 35.35 41.46
N GLY A 549 4.24 36.09 42.04
CA GLY A 549 4.17 37.56 42.12
C GLY A 549 3.17 38.17 43.14
N ALA A 550 1.86 37.97 42.94
CA ALA A 550 0.68 38.44 43.71
C ALA A 550 0.39 39.98 43.65
N THR A 551 -0.85 40.51 43.63
CA THR A 551 -2.23 39.96 43.68
C THR A 551 -3.27 40.95 43.06
N LEU A 552 -4.57 40.57 43.03
CA LEU A 552 -5.82 41.40 42.83
C LEU A 552 -6.29 41.64 41.37
N ALA A 553 -7.59 41.63 41.03
CA ALA A 553 -8.81 41.33 41.82
C ALA A 553 -9.96 40.63 41.04
N ASN A 554 -10.54 39.60 41.68
CA ASN A 554 -11.94 39.14 41.69
C ASN A 554 -12.88 39.28 40.46
N GLN A 555 -13.18 38.13 39.82
CA GLN A 555 -14.58 37.70 39.62
C GLN A 555 -14.74 36.16 39.48
N ILE A 556 -14.93 35.51 40.65
CA ILE A 556 -15.91 34.43 40.97
C ILE A 556 -16.69 33.78 39.79
N CYS A 557 -16.86 32.44 39.65
CA CYS A 557 -16.35 31.28 40.41
C CYS A 557 -16.64 29.91 39.65
N PRO A 558 -17.00 28.74 40.24
CA PRO A 558 -16.03 27.67 40.54
C PRO A 558 -16.45 26.20 40.24
N PHE A 559 -15.55 25.30 39.78
CA PHE A 559 -15.70 23.86 40.18
C PHE A 559 -14.45 22.96 40.10
N LEU A 560 -13.52 23.16 39.15
CA LEU A 560 -12.38 22.25 38.96
C LEU A 560 -11.07 22.69 39.66
N LEU A 561 -11.18 23.25 40.87
CA LEU A 561 -10.01 23.69 41.66
C LEU A 561 -10.07 23.28 43.15
N ARG A 562 -10.79 22.19 43.46
CA ARG A 562 -10.87 21.61 44.81
C ARG A 562 -10.19 20.23 44.96
N ALA A 563 -9.52 19.75 43.90
CA ALA A 563 -8.54 18.67 43.95
C ALA A 563 -7.17 19.21 43.52
N HIS A 564 -6.09 18.71 44.12
CA HIS A 564 -4.68 19.12 43.86
C HIS A 564 -4.26 20.55 44.23
N ARG A 565 -5.01 21.26 45.08
CA ARG A 565 -4.40 22.16 46.08
C ARG A 565 -3.97 21.35 47.31
N LEU A 566 -2.95 20.51 47.14
CA LEU A 566 -2.15 19.85 48.18
C LEU A 566 -0.94 19.22 47.47
N GLY A 567 0.29 19.56 47.87
CA GLY A 567 1.52 18.97 47.31
C GLY A 567 2.45 19.89 46.50
N LEU A 568 2.18 21.20 46.39
CA LEU A 568 3.15 22.20 45.91
C LEU A 568 3.13 23.43 46.83
N GLY A 569 3.92 23.39 47.90
CA GLY A 569 4.30 24.59 48.64
C GLY A 569 5.46 25.30 47.93
N THR A 570 5.60 26.61 48.15
CA THR A 570 6.74 27.46 47.73
C THR A 570 7.31 27.08 46.35
N ASP A 571 6.86 27.67 45.23
CA ASP A 571 6.54 29.10 45.08
C ASP A 571 5.71 29.30 43.74
N ARG A 572 4.86 30.35 43.50
CA ARG A 572 4.97 31.66 42.59
C ARG A 572 4.44 31.05 41.16
N GLU A 573 3.83 31.74 40.15
CA GLU A 573 3.95 31.52 38.67
C GLU A 573 3.29 32.66 37.83
N ASP A 574 3.71 33.92 38.00
CA ASP A 574 2.92 35.07 37.51
C ASP A 574 3.41 35.61 36.16
N ALA A 575 3.04 34.93 35.07
CA ALA A 575 3.29 35.38 33.70
C ALA A 575 2.11 36.17 33.13
N VAL A 576 2.36 37.41 32.69
CA VAL A 576 1.37 38.24 31.97
C VAL A 576 1.39 37.89 30.48
N PHE A 577 0.23 37.62 29.90
CA PHE A 577 0.04 37.52 28.46
C PHE A 577 -0.57 38.82 27.93
N ASP A 578 0.23 39.62 27.25
CA ASP A 578 -0.30 40.63 26.32
C ASP A 578 -0.62 39.94 24.97
N ARG A 579 -1.66 40.41 24.26
CA ARG A 579 -2.26 39.62 23.17
C ARG A 579 -2.93 40.44 22.07
N ASP A 580 -2.21 40.60 20.97
CA ASP A 580 -2.82 40.49 19.64
C ASP A 580 -2.78 39.00 19.20
N VAL A 581 -3.84 38.54 18.54
CA VAL A 581 -3.96 37.16 18.04
C VAL A 581 -4.40 37.18 16.58
N GLU A 582 -3.43 37.13 15.66
CA GLU A 582 -3.72 36.93 14.24
C GLU A 582 -4.16 35.48 13.97
N VAL A 583 -5.35 35.33 13.38
CA VAL A 583 -5.92 34.02 13.01
C VAL A 583 -5.68 33.79 11.52
N VAL A 584 -4.59 33.09 11.20
CA VAL A 584 -4.21 32.79 9.81
C VAL A 584 -4.94 31.54 9.31
N GLY A 585 -6.10 31.75 8.67
CA GLY A 585 -6.76 30.73 7.85
C GLY A 585 -6.17 30.66 6.43
N PRO A 586 -6.30 29.53 5.71
CA PRO A 586 -5.77 29.39 4.35
C PRO A 586 -6.46 30.30 3.31
N TYR A 587 -7.69 30.75 3.59
CA TYR A 587 -8.42 31.78 2.85
C TYR A 587 -9.26 32.62 3.81
N ALA A 588 -9.47 33.91 3.49
CA ALA A 588 -10.28 34.81 4.31
C ALA A 588 -11.78 34.49 4.18
N GLY A 589 -12.50 34.47 5.32
CA GLY A 589 -13.97 34.39 5.36
C GLY A 589 -14.59 33.01 5.60
N GLN A 590 -13.79 31.95 5.80
CA GLN A 590 -14.29 30.61 6.16
C GLN A 590 -13.84 30.20 7.57
N GLY A 591 -14.58 30.64 8.57
CA GLY A 591 -14.51 30.15 9.95
C GLY A 591 -15.90 30.18 10.58
N GLY A 592 -16.42 29.01 10.94
CA GLY A 592 -17.72 28.83 11.60
C GLY A 592 -17.59 28.57 13.11
N PRO A 593 -18.71 28.63 13.87
CA PRO A 593 -18.72 28.49 15.33
C PRO A 593 -18.41 27.06 15.84
N HIS A 594 -17.90 26.18 14.99
CA HIS A 594 -17.58 24.78 15.28
C HIS A 594 -16.16 24.36 14.84
N ASP A 595 -15.37 25.28 14.28
CA ASP A 595 -14.01 25.00 13.81
C ASP A 595 -12.98 25.09 14.96
N GLU A 596 -12.00 24.18 14.95
CA GLU A 596 -10.96 24.12 16.00
C GLU A 596 -9.79 25.07 15.69
N VAL A 597 -9.80 26.24 16.34
CA VAL A 597 -8.75 27.25 16.20
C VAL A 597 -7.49 26.86 16.97
N VAL A 598 -6.41 26.55 16.24
CA VAL A 598 -5.08 26.28 16.81
C VAL A 598 -4.24 27.55 16.83
N ALA A 599 -4.25 28.27 17.96
CA ALA A 599 -3.43 29.46 18.16
C ALA A 599 -1.97 29.09 18.47
N VAL A 600 -1.04 29.41 17.57
CA VAL A 600 0.41 29.18 17.74
C VAL A 600 1.08 30.47 18.18
N GLY A 601 1.48 30.55 19.46
CA GLY A 601 2.27 31.67 19.98
C GLY A 601 3.73 31.58 19.53
N HIS A 602 4.20 32.57 18.78
CA HIS A 602 5.61 32.67 18.38
C HIS A 602 6.44 33.44 19.41
N HIS A 603 7.74 33.12 19.49
CA HIS A 603 8.76 33.70 20.38
C HIS A 603 8.54 33.52 21.91
N VAL A 604 9.03 32.39 22.42
CA VAL A 604 9.41 32.25 23.85
C VAL A 604 10.94 32.22 23.94
N GLN A 605 11.57 33.37 24.21
CA GLN A 605 13.00 33.41 24.56
C GLN A 605 13.18 33.20 26.07
N ARG A 606 14.11 32.33 26.46
CA ARG A 606 14.59 32.20 27.85
C ARG A 606 15.99 32.81 27.99
N ASN A 607 16.24 33.44 29.13
CA ASN A 607 17.53 33.99 29.58
C ASN A 607 18.16 35.14 28.76
N ARG A 608 17.56 36.34 28.78
CA ARG A 608 18.25 37.65 28.92
C ARG A 608 17.27 38.85 28.99
N PRO A 609 17.02 39.45 30.17
CA PRO A 609 16.31 40.71 30.27
C PRO A 609 17.27 41.93 30.25
N GLY A 610 16.86 43.01 29.58
CA GLY A 610 17.21 44.38 29.99
C GLY A 610 18.61 44.94 29.68
N ARG A 611 18.85 45.38 28.42
CA ARG A 611 19.56 46.64 28.12
C ARG A 611 19.03 47.30 26.84
N LEU A 612 17.74 47.65 26.83
CA LEU A 612 17.21 48.66 25.91
C LEU A 612 17.39 50.04 26.55
N GLY A 613 18.55 50.64 26.34
CA GLY A 613 18.87 51.99 26.80
C GLY A 613 18.74 53.00 25.67
N SER A 614 18.07 54.12 25.96
CA SER A 614 17.96 55.35 25.13
C SER A 614 17.33 55.23 23.73
N ALA A 615 16.41 56.15 23.44
CA ALA A 615 15.74 56.26 22.15
C ALA A 615 16.70 56.66 21.01
N VAL A 616 16.50 56.04 19.84
CA VAL A 616 17.00 56.54 18.55
C VAL A 616 15.79 56.99 17.75
N LYS A 617 15.69 58.29 17.44
CA LYS A 617 14.68 58.80 16.49
C LYS A 617 14.98 58.27 15.09
N PRO A 618 13.96 57.92 14.27
CA PRO A 618 14.18 57.47 12.90
C PRO A 618 14.87 58.57 12.07
N ARG A 619 15.85 58.19 11.26
CA ARG A 619 16.66 59.13 10.47
C ARG A 619 17.02 58.60 9.07
N VAL A 620 16.00 58.15 8.34
CA VAL A 620 16.06 57.88 6.89
C VAL A 620 14.77 58.42 6.24
N PRO A 621 14.82 59.13 5.10
CA PRO A 621 13.62 59.56 4.36
C PRO A 621 12.85 58.40 3.70
N PRO A 622 11.60 58.61 3.25
CA PRO A 622 10.80 57.56 2.63
C PRO A 622 11.02 57.45 1.11
N GLU A 623 11.75 56.43 0.66
CA GLU A 623 11.79 56.06 -0.77
C GLU A 623 11.53 54.57 -1.02
N SER A 624 10.68 54.32 -2.03
CA SER A 624 10.43 53.04 -2.73
C SER A 624 10.43 51.74 -1.90
N LEU A 625 9.32 51.45 -1.20
CA LEU A 625 8.88 50.06 -1.04
C LEU A 625 8.34 49.55 -2.39
N PRO A 626 8.80 48.40 -2.93
CA PRO A 626 8.21 47.79 -4.11
C PRO A 626 6.81 47.27 -3.77
N GLN A 627 5.77 47.81 -4.42
CA GLN A 627 4.39 47.39 -4.18
C GLN A 627 4.14 45.93 -4.60
N PRO A 628 3.35 45.16 -3.83
CA PRO A 628 2.93 43.82 -4.25
C PRO A 628 1.93 43.91 -5.41
N ILE A 629 2.39 43.61 -6.63
CA ILE A 629 1.56 43.65 -7.84
C ILE A 629 0.52 42.51 -7.80
N GLN A 630 -0.68 42.79 -7.29
CA GLN A 630 -1.83 41.89 -7.41
C GLN A 630 -2.39 41.88 -8.84
N ARG A 631 -1.75 41.14 -9.75
CA ARG A 631 -2.38 40.75 -11.03
C ARG A 631 -3.25 39.51 -10.84
N ARG A 632 -4.56 39.72 -10.65
CA ARG A 632 -5.57 38.66 -10.83
C ARG A 632 -5.50 38.13 -12.27
N VAL A 633 -4.97 36.92 -12.46
CA VAL A 633 -5.06 36.21 -13.74
C VAL A 633 -6.48 35.66 -13.89
N GLN A 634 -7.19 36.06 -14.94
CA GLN A 634 -8.52 35.50 -15.22
C GLN A 634 -8.40 34.05 -15.73
N PRO A 635 -9.26 33.11 -15.31
CA PRO A 635 -9.15 31.69 -15.68
C PRO A 635 -9.05 31.43 -17.20
N ALA A 636 -9.74 32.24 -18.01
CA ALA A 636 -9.73 32.15 -19.48
C ALA A 636 -8.33 32.35 -20.13
N GLN A 637 -7.35 32.89 -19.41
CA GLN A 637 -5.97 33.07 -19.92
C GLN A 637 -5.04 31.88 -19.59
N ILE A 638 -5.41 31.02 -18.64
CA ILE A 638 -4.60 29.85 -18.25
C ILE A 638 -4.58 28.81 -19.38
N GLY A 639 -5.72 28.60 -20.04
CA GLY A 639 -5.86 27.66 -21.17
C GLY A 639 -5.11 28.04 -22.46
N LYS A 640 -4.38 29.17 -22.49
CA LYS A 640 -3.58 29.62 -23.65
C LYS A 640 -2.06 29.68 -23.38
N ARG A 641 -1.59 29.11 -22.26
CA ARG A 641 -0.15 29.09 -21.91
C ARG A 641 0.40 27.72 -21.51
N ILE A 642 -0.31 26.64 -21.84
CA ILE A 642 0.17 25.26 -21.66
C ILE A 642 0.15 24.56 -23.03
N PRO A 643 1.31 24.39 -23.68
CA PRO A 643 1.45 23.49 -24.82
C PRO A 643 1.35 22.02 -24.36
N SER A 644 0.12 21.54 -24.20
CA SER A 644 -0.15 20.10 -24.15
C SER A 644 0.11 19.51 -25.53
N LEU A 645 0.91 18.43 -25.61
CA LEU A 645 1.46 17.80 -26.82
C LEU A 645 2.56 18.60 -27.55
N GLU A 646 3.82 18.48 -27.12
CA GLU A 646 4.98 18.50 -28.05
C GLU A 646 6.31 17.93 -27.50
N SER A 647 6.42 17.72 -26.17
CA SER A 647 7.66 17.30 -25.48
C SER A 647 8.22 15.90 -25.82
N HIS A 648 7.68 15.19 -26.81
CA HIS A 648 8.12 13.84 -27.20
C HIS A 648 8.75 13.71 -28.61
N GLN A 649 8.91 14.80 -29.38
CA GLN A 649 9.61 14.73 -30.68
C GLN A 649 11.09 15.16 -30.64
N GLY A 650 11.55 15.83 -29.56
CA GLY A 650 12.92 16.36 -29.49
C GLY A 650 14.05 15.32 -29.41
N PHE A 651 13.78 14.12 -28.90
CA PHE A 651 14.82 13.11 -28.61
C PHE A 651 15.10 12.10 -29.74
N LEU A 652 14.46 12.23 -30.91
CA LEU A 652 14.60 11.30 -32.04
C LEU A 652 15.26 11.91 -33.30
N ARG A 653 15.91 13.08 -33.19
CA ARG A 653 16.52 13.79 -34.32
C ARG A 653 18.04 14.05 -34.24
N CYS A 654 18.76 13.47 -33.26
CA CYS A 654 20.23 13.58 -33.18
C CYS A 654 21.02 12.39 -33.75
N GLU A 655 20.40 11.26 -34.11
CA GLU A 655 21.12 10.05 -34.58
C GLU A 655 20.96 9.73 -36.08
N LEU A 656 20.37 10.63 -36.88
CA LEU A 656 20.23 10.45 -38.35
C LEU A 656 20.99 11.48 -39.20
N ALA A 657 21.71 12.43 -38.59
CA ALA A 657 22.61 13.35 -39.28
C ALA A 657 24.04 12.76 -39.42
N GLY A 658 24.14 11.52 -39.91
CA GLY A 658 25.34 10.68 -39.69
C GLY A 658 25.81 9.77 -40.84
N ARG A 659 25.29 9.91 -42.07
CA ARG A 659 25.85 9.31 -43.31
C ARG A 659 25.13 9.82 -44.58
N SER A 660 25.72 10.83 -45.24
CA SER A 660 25.71 10.93 -46.72
C SER A 660 26.65 12.04 -47.16
N THR A 661 27.80 11.66 -47.72
CA THR A 661 28.71 12.54 -48.46
C THR A 661 29.12 11.84 -49.74
N SER A 662 28.58 12.31 -50.86
CA SER A 662 28.96 11.91 -52.22
C SER A 662 28.90 13.17 -53.11
N PRO A 663 29.77 13.34 -54.11
CA PRO A 663 30.28 14.67 -54.43
C PRO A 663 29.51 15.42 -55.52
N ALA A 664 29.43 16.74 -55.37
CA ALA A 664 28.96 17.67 -56.41
C ALA A 664 30.05 18.73 -56.73
N THR A 665 30.66 18.53 -57.91
CA THR A 665 31.36 19.51 -58.76
C THR A 665 31.40 20.98 -58.32
N ARG A 666 32.60 21.47 -57.95
CA ARG A 666 32.89 22.91 -57.76
C ARG A 666 33.58 23.48 -59.01
N GLN A 667 32.80 24.08 -59.92
CA GLN A 667 33.34 24.71 -61.14
C GLN A 667 33.77 26.17 -60.89
N LYS A 668 34.75 26.66 -61.65
CA LYS A 668 35.48 27.92 -61.38
C LYS A 668 34.90 29.13 -62.13
N HIS A 669 34.73 30.25 -61.43
CA HIS A 669 34.96 31.62 -61.95
C HIS A 669 35.63 32.40 -60.80
N LYS A 670 36.88 32.85 -60.95
CA LYS A 670 37.38 34.02 -61.71
C LYS A 670 37.25 35.35 -60.95
N SER A 671 38.20 35.55 -60.02
CA SER A 671 38.94 36.80 -59.81
C SER A 671 40.27 36.43 -59.16
#